data_AF-A0A2E8F523-F1
#
_entry.id   AF-A0A2E8F523-F1
#
_cell.length_a   1.000
_cell.length_b   1.000
_cell.length_c   1.000
_cell.angle_alpha   90.00
_cell.angle_beta   90.00
_cell.angle_gamma   90.00
#
_symmetry.space_group_name_H-M   'P 1'
#
loop_
_entity.id
_entity.type
_entity.pdbx_description
1 polymer ?
#
loop_
_entity_poly.entity_id
_entity_poly.type
_entity_poly.pdbx_seq_one_letter_code
_entity_poly.pdbx_strand_id
1 'polypeptide(L)'
;MASPSRLERCKTAPSTGCPSAVFRRSTPRLVSGTGSAAVVTAVAIARTIGNHFLIDILSVYANRRDVPPLHKKSLHANIAIMNSLSPILCALLVIVPGSATMSLADEPSRRGDGFDVLIRGGLVIDGSGRPGRVTDVAVIGRRIVAVGDLHGLPARVIIDASRQVVCPGFIDLHSHADRGILEFRGAENYIRQGVTTLLCGNCGSSPTDVADFFGRLRSPGTGPNIALLIGHGSVRQSVMGRRNAPPTAEQLAKMKRIVREAMQAGAVGLSTSLRYGPGSYASTEEIVALAREIVPFGGFYATHMRDEGTRILEALEEALQIGRRAGVAVHVSHHKISSASVFGMTRQTLSRIDAARKAGIDVSLDQYPYAAGSGGVGLYVPQASLAGGLDAFRRRVADPERKRTIVAAVEDLLVRKLYEADQSPGDPDHTRLALARVQIARARHDEQLEGLTLVQVLGARRQKITLRNGALLLVELVGHGVTGINHTLDARPGRDVDRVMSYPHTSIASDGSVFRFGEGNPHPRSYGCFPRVLGHYVRNRKLLGLETAIHKMTALPARRLGWVDRGLIRTGQIADLTVFDSATVADKATFLKPHQHSVGILHVLVAGTFVLKNRVLTDRRPGRPVGLGSPPRGNRP
;
A
#
# COMPACT_ATOMS: atom_id res chain seq x y z
N MET A 1 -34.97 -36.33 -21.53
CA MET A 1 -35.13 -36.93 -22.88
C MET A 1 -34.38 -36.03 -23.85
N ALA A 2 -33.47 -36.42 -24.72
CA ALA A 2 -32.57 -37.56 -24.85
C ALA A 2 -31.43 -37.03 -25.74
N SER A 3 -30.18 -37.29 -25.36
CA SER A 3 -29.04 -37.27 -26.29
C SER A 3 -29.07 -38.58 -27.10
N PRO A 4 -28.36 -38.69 -28.24
CA PRO A 4 -27.06 -39.37 -28.19
C PRO A 4 -25.99 -38.76 -29.14
N SER A 5 -24.73 -38.56 -28.71
CA SER A 5 -23.54 -39.45 -28.88
C SER A 5 -22.91 -39.36 -30.28
N ARG A 6 -21.61 -39.46 -30.59
CA ARG A 6 -20.37 -39.96 -29.95
C ARG A 6 -19.18 -39.50 -30.86
N LEU A 7 -18.09 -38.97 -30.32
CA LEU A 7 -16.74 -39.60 -30.24
C LEU A 7 -16.04 -39.93 -31.58
N GLU A 8 -14.85 -39.34 -31.80
CA GLU A 8 -13.65 -40.14 -32.12
C GLU A 8 -12.34 -39.41 -31.78
N ARG A 9 -11.46 -40.14 -31.08
CA ARG A 9 -10.03 -39.87 -30.91
C ARG A 9 -9.29 -40.87 -31.80
N CYS A 10 -8.19 -40.47 -32.43
CA CYS A 10 -7.14 -41.41 -32.82
C CYS A 10 -5.75 -40.83 -32.51
N LYS A 11 -4.87 -41.71 -32.02
CA LYS A 11 -3.46 -41.50 -31.63
C LYS A 11 -2.58 -42.44 -32.47
N THR A 12 -1.29 -42.11 -32.54
CA THR A 12 -0.08 -42.88 -32.94
C THR A 12 0.23 -42.85 -34.45
N ALA A 13 1.46 -42.70 -34.99
CA ALA A 13 2.88 -42.43 -34.62
C ALA A 13 3.70 -42.46 -35.99
N PRO A 14 5.06 -42.54 -36.09
CA PRO A 14 6.21 -41.74 -35.61
C PRO A 14 7.19 -41.28 -36.74
N SER A 15 8.39 -40.79 -36.35
CA SER A 15 9.66 -40.59 -37.13
C SER A 15 9.82 -39.20 -37.79
N THR A 16 10.96 -38.49 -37.88
CA THR A 16 12.42 -38.68 -37.67
C THR A 16 13.09 -37.29 -37.67
N GLY A 17 14.30 -37.15 -37.09
CA GLY A 17 15.30 -36.20 -37.63
C GLY A 17 15.98 -35.24 -36.63
N CYS A 18 17.11 -35.69 -36.08
CA CYS A 18 18.17 -34.85 -35.52
C CYS A 18 19.07 -34.32 -36.67
N PRO A 19 19.81 -33.22 -36.49
CA PRO A 19 21.27 -33.41 -36.46
C PRO A 19 22.02 -32.48 -35.48
N SER A 20 23.09 -33.05 -34.95
CA SER A 20 24.19 -32.44 -34.21
C SER A 20 25.19 -31.71 -35.11
N ALA A 21 25.74 -30.58 -34.66
CA ALA A 21 27.05 -30.09 -35.11
C ALA A 21 27.83 -29.38 -33.99
N VAL A 22 29.06 -29.83 -33.85
CA VAL A 22 30.14 -29.43 -32.93
C VAL A 22 30.76 -28.12 -33.40
N PHE A 23 31.09 -27.18 -32.50
CA PHE A 23 32.22 -26.26 -32.74
C PHE A 23 32.94 -25.85 -31.45
N ARG A 24 34.27 -26.02 -31.52
CA ARG A 24 35.31 -25.68 -30.55
C ARG A 24 35.25 -24.21 -30.09
N ARG A 25 35.60 -23.96 -28.82
CA ARG A 25 36.13 -22.66 -28.41
C ARG A 25 37.53 -22.80 -27.83
N SER A 26 38.43 -22.08 -28.48
CA SER A 26 39.83 -21.86 -28.18
C SER A 26 40.01 -21.05 -26.89
N THR A 27 41.00 -21.44 -26.10
CA THR A 27 41.68 -20.59 -25.13
C THR A 27 42.62 -19.61 -25.85
N PRO A 28 42.82 -18.41 -25.29
CA PRO A 28 44.13 -17.79 -25.33
C PRO A 28 44.66 -17.45 -23.94
N ARG A 29 45.99 -17.45 -23.90
CA ARG A 29 46.91 -17.38 -22.77
C ARG A 29 46.86 -16.05 -22.02
N LEU A 30 47.24 -16.15 -20.75
CA LEU A 30 47.78 -15.06 -19.93
C LEU A 30 48.96 -14.38 -20.63
N VAL A 31 48.95 -13.05 -20.63
CA VAL A 31 50.15 -12.22 -20.75
C VAL A 31 50.22 -11.34 -19.50
N SER A 32 51.36 -11.43 -18.84
CA SER A 32 51.83 -10.67 -17.70
C SER A 32 52.15 -9.22 -18.05
N GLY A 33 51.86 -8.27 -17.17
CA GLY A 33 52.47 -6.94 -17.20
C GLY A 33 51.85 -5.92 -16.25
N THR A 34 52.62 -5.55 -15.20
CA THR A 34 52.63 -4.27 -14.46
C THR A 34 51.32 -3.87 -13.73
N GLY A 35 51.19 -3.83 -12.40
CA GLY A 35 52.17 -3.51 -11.35
C GLY A 35 52.31 -1.99 -11.22
N SER A 36 51.75 -1.42 -10.14
CA SER A 36 51.70 0.03 -9.76
C SER A 36 50.58 0.89 -10.36
N ALA A 37 49.38 0.76 -9.80
CA ALA A 37 48.38 1.85 -9.69
C ALA A 37 47.28 1.54 -8.66
N ALA A 38 47.04 0.27 -8.33
CA ALA A 38 45.92 -0.14 -7.49
C ALA A 38 46.16 -0.09 -5.96
N VAL A 39 47.36 0.27 -5.49
CA VAL A 39 47.70 0.25 -4.05
C VAL A 39 47.53 1.61 -3.37
N VAL A 40 47.49 2.72 -4.14
CA VAL A 40 47.36 4.08 -3.56
C VAL A 40 45.90 4.46 -3.30
N THR A 41 44.93 3.86 -4.00
CA THR A 41 43.50 4.16 -3.81
C THR A 41 42.84 3.35 -2.67
N ALA A 42 43.42 2.22 -2.26
CA ALA A 42 42.87 1.37 -1.20
C ALA A 42 43.16 1.91 0.22
N VAL A 43 44.22 2.71 0.40
CA VAL A 43 44.62 3.26 1.72
C VAL A 43 43.82 4.52 2.10
N ALA A 44 43.24 5.23 1.13
CA ALA A 44 42.37 6.38 1.39
C ALA A 44 40.95 6.00 1.85
N ILE A 45 40.46 4.82 1.45
CA ILE A 45 39.10 4.36 1.80
C ILE A 45 39.05 3.68 3.18
N ALA A 46 40.18 3.11 3.63
CA ALA A 46 40.28 2.44 4.94
C ALA A 46 40.35 3.40 6.14
N ARG A 47 40.55 4.71 5.92
CA ARG A 47 40.53 5.73 7.00
C ARG A 47 39.15 6.35 7.23
N THR A 48 38.16 6.09 6.38
CA THR A 48 36.82 6.72 6.45
C THR A 48 35.74 5.77 6.95
N ILE A 49 36.02 4.47 7.08
CA ILE A 49 35.03 3.48 7.51
C ILE A 49 35.49 2.86 8.84
N GLY A 50 34.84 3.29 9.92
CA GLY A 50 35.08 2.80 11.28
C GLY A 50 34.97 1.27 11.42
N ASN A 51 35.63 0.80 12.47
CA ASN A 51 36.19 -0.53 12.69
C ASN A 51 35.22 -1.71 12.92
N HIS A 52 34.07 -1.79 12.23
CA HIS A 52 33.12 -2.92 12.43
C HIS A 52 32.69 -3.68 11.18
N PHE A 53 33.20 -3.38 9.99
CA PHE A 53 32.76 -4.02 8.75
C PHE A 53 33.74 -5.02 8.12
N LEU A 54 34.85 -5.33 8.78
CA LEU A 54 35.89 -6.24 8.25
C LEU A 54 35.72 -7.70 8.71
N ILE A 55 34.85 -7.97 9.70
CA ILE A 55 34.63 -9.32 10.26
C ILE A 55 33.53 -10.08 9.51
N ASP A 56 32.54 -9.39 8.93
CA ASP A 56 31.44 -10.05 8.21
C ASP A 56 31.80 -10.44 6.77
N ILE A 57 32.69 -9.69 6.11
CA ILE A 57 33.14 -9.99 4.74
C ILE A 57 34.01 -11.25 4.69
N LEU A 58 34.76 -11.54 5.77
CA LEU A 58 35.55 -12.77 5.89
C LEU A 58 34.72 -13.99 6.31
N SER A 59 33.54 -13.79 6.89
CA SER A 59 32.62 -14.87 7.29
C SER A 59 31.79 -15.41 6.11
N VAL A 60 31.62 -14.62 5.04
CA VAL A 60 30.90 -15.03 3.82
C VAL A 60 31.80 -15.80 2.84
N TYR A 61 33.13 -15.69 2.95
CA TYR A 61 34.07 -16.41 2.07
C TYR A 61 34.47 -17.82 2.58
N ALA A 62 34.14 -18.18 3.82
CA ALA A 62 34.56 -19.43 4.44
C ALA A 62 33.51 -20.58 4.40
N ASN A 63 32.44 -20.46 3.61
CA ASN A 63 31.38 -21.49 3.52
C ASN A 63 31.22 -22.08 2.11
N ARG A 64 32.36 -22.38 1.47
CA ARG A 64 32.44 -23.31 0.33
C ARG A 64 33.39 -24.45 0.72
N ARG A 65 32.92 -25.67 0.51
CA ARG A 65 33.50 -26.94 0.97
C ARG A 65 34.96 -27.14 0.51
N ASP A 66 35.69 -27.87 1.35
CA ASP A 66 36.99 -28.54 1.15
C ASP A 66 38.29 -27.73 1.34
N VAL A 67 38.68 -27.47 2.59
CA VAL A 67 40.09 -27.24 3.02
C VAL A 67 40.30 -27.76 4.47
N PRO A 68 41.40 -28.51 4.81
CA PRO A 68 41.67 -28.99 6.17
C PRO A 68 42.23 -27.89 7.11
N PRO A 69 42.16 -28.06 8.46
CA PRO A 69 42.37 -26.97 9.40
C PRO A 69 43.85 -26.62 9.63
N LEU A 70 44.19 -25.34 9.53
CA LEU A 70 45.48 -24.78 9.96
C LEU A 70 45.38 -24.18 11.37
N HIS A 71 46.38 -24.51 12.19
CA HIS A 71 46.54 -24.16 13.60
C HIS A 71 46.62 -22.64 13.87
N LYS A 72 45.82 -22.16 14.84
CA LYS A 72 45.94 -20.82 15.45
C LYS A 72 47.24 -20.72 16.27
N LYS A 73 48.29 -20.09 15.75
CA LYS A 73 49.43 -19.53 16.53
C LYS A 73 50.39 -18.72 15.62
N SER A 74 49.97 -17.56 15.12
CA SER A 74 50.90 -16.49 14.64
C SER A 74 50.16 -15.21 14.25
N LEU A 75 49.46 -14.57 15.19
CA LEU A 75 48.87 -13.24 14.95
C LEU A 75 48.93 -12.37 16.21
N HIS A 76 50.07 -12.38 16.90
CA HIS A 76 50.32 -11.58 18.11
C HIS A 76 51.70 -10.90 18.13
N ALA A 77 52.35 -10.71 16.99
CA ALA A 77 53.73 -10.19 16.94
C ALA A 77 53.93 -8.84 16.23
N ASN A 78 52.87 -8.14 15.79
CA ASN A 78 53.04 -6.85 15.07
C ASN A 78 52.06 -5.75 15.53
N ILE A 79 51.79 -5.66 16.83
CA ILE A 79 51.09 -4.52 17.47
C ILE A 79 51.97 -4.01 18.61
N ALA A 80 53.18 -3.55 18.28
CA ALA A 80 54.09 -2.93 19.24
C ALA A 80 55.19 -2.12 18.56
N ILE A 81 54.87 -1.31 17.54
CA ILE A 81 55.67 -0.15 17.06
C ILE A 81 54.65 0.73 16.36
N MET A 82 53.98 1.66 17.07
CA MET A 82 53.26 2.80 16.45
C MET A 82 52.71 3.82 17.48
N ASN A 83 53.24 3.86 18.70
CA ASN A 83 52.84 4.84 19.72
C ASN A 83 54.07 5.53 20.31
N SER A 84 54.54 6.59 19.66
CA SER A 84 55.41 7.60 20.28
C SER A 84 55.63 8.78 19.34
N LEU A 85 54.92 9.90 19.57
CA LEU A 85 55.44 11.27 19.70
C LEU A 85 54.31 12.30 19.51
N SER A 86 54.25 13.24 20.46
CA SER A 86 53.28 14.34 20.59
C SER A 86 53.95 15.68 20.17
N PRO A 87 53.35 16.88 20.37
CA PRO A 87 53.02 17.86 19.33
C PRO A 87 53.97 19.09 19.35
N ILE A 88 53.75 20.06 18.43
CA ILE A 88 54.08 21.52 18.47
C ILE A 88 54.50 22.01 17.08
N LEU A 89 53.66 22.83 16.43
CA LEU A 89 54.10 24.11 15.87
C LEU A 89 52.90 25.05 15.71
N CYS A 90 52.94 26.13 16.48
CA CYS A 90 51.99 27.25 16.47
C CYS A 90 52.23 28.20 15.28
N ALA A 91 51.11 28.74 14.79
CA ALA A 91 50.84 30.15 14.49
C ALA A 91 51.83 30.99 13.67
N LEU A 92 51.32 31.53 12.55
CA LEU A 92 51.55 32.94 12.17
C LEU A 92 50.31 33.51 11.46
N LEU A 93 49.89 34.66 11.97
CA LEU A 93 48.71 35.47 11.62
C LEU A 93 48.74 36.03 10.18
N VAL A 94 47.58 36.35 9.60
CA VAL A 94 47.10 37.74 9.34
C VAL A 94 45.58 37.72 9.11
N ILE A 95 44.86 38.59 9.83
CA ILE A 95 43.45 38.94 9.66
C ILE A 95 43.36 40.16 8.73
N VAL A 96 42.38 40.20 7.80
CA VAL A 96 41.48 41.35 7.45
C VAL A 96 40.60 40.95 6.23
N PRO A 97 39.34 41.44 6.13
CA PRO A 97 38.20 40.70 5.59
C PRO A 97 37.78 41.13 4.17
N GLY A 98 37.02 40.29 3.47
CA GLY A 98 36.42 40.70 2.20
C GLY A 98 35.73 39.57 1.45
N SER A 99 34.39 39.57 1.52
CA SER A 99 33.47 39.36 0.40
C SER A 99 33.79 38.27 -0.64
N ALA A 100 33.07 37.15 -0.54
CA ALA A 100 32.42 36.40 -1.62
C ALA A 100 32.40 34.91 -1.27
N THR A 101 31.41 34.50 -0.49
CA THR A 101 30.95 33.12 -0.62
C THR A 101 30.41 32.99 -2.04
N MET A 102 31.15 32.31 -2.90
CA MET A 102 30.62 31.74 -4.14
C MET A 102 29.46 30.84 -3.75
N SER A 103 28.26 31.43 -3.79
CA SER A 103 27.03 30.70 -3.98
C SER A 103 27.24 29.86 -5.24
N LEU A 104 27.26 28.54 -5.09
CA LEU A 104 26.85 27.66 -6.18
C LEU A 104 25.35 27.89 -6.37
N ALA A 105 25.03 29.07 -6.90
CA ALA A 105 23.76 29.32 -7.54
C ALA A 105 23.73 28.36 -8.72
N ASP A 106 22.79 27.41 -8.67
CA ASP A 106 22.26 26.76 -9.85
C ASP A 106 22.10 27.84 -10.92
N GLU A 107 22.93 27.82 -11.96
CA GLU A 107 22.70 28.69 -13.11
C GLU A 107 21.29 28.38 -13.63
N PRO A 108 20.43 29.39 -13.84
CA PRO A 108 19.19 29.18 -14.54
C PRO A 108 19.55 28.84 -15.98
N SER A 109 19.61 27.55 -16.31
CA SER A 109 19.60 27.09 -17.69
C SER A 109 18.48 27.85 -18.39
N ARG A 110 18.82 28.66 -19.40
CA ARG A 110 17.88 29.51 -20.15
C ARG A 110 16.58 28.74 -20.38
N ARG A 111 15.52 29.09 -19.63
CA ARG A 111 14.19 28.56 -19.90
C ARG A 111 13.82 29.11 -21.27
N GLY A 112 13.65 28.24 -22.27
CA GLY A 112 13.09 28.66 -23.55
C GLY A 112 11.73 29.33 -23.33
N ASP A 113 11.31 30.17 -24.28
CA ASP A 113 10.13 31.04 -24.20
C ASP A 113 8.78 30.27 -24.26
N GLY A 114 8.66 29.08 -23.65
CA GLY A 114 7.50 28.21 -23.74
C GLY A 114 7.26 27.29 -22.53
N PHE A 115 6.17 26.52 -22.59
CA PHE A 115 5.79 25.59 -21.52
C PHE A 115 6.67 24.34 -21.50
N ASP A 116 6.78 23.67 -20.34
CA ASP A 116 7.44 22.36 -20.27
C ASP A 116 6.58 21.27 -20.89
N VAL A 117 5.28 21.29 -20.58
CA VAL A 117 4.28 20.39 -21.14
C VAL A 117 3.03 21.20 -21.47
N LEU A 118 2.49 21.00 -22.67
CA LEU A 118 1.18 21.50 -23.09
C LEU A 118 0.30 20.31 -23.50
N ILE A 119 -0.83 20.11 -22.81
CA ILE A 119 -1.82 19.08 -23.13
C ILE A 119 -2.98 19.78 -23.85
N ARG A 120 -3.23 19.44 -25.11
CA ARG A 120 -4.18 20.15 -25.98
C ARG A 120 -5.47 19.40 -26.24
N GLY A 121 -6.59 20.11 -26.30
CA GLY A 121 -7.88 19.61 -26.79
C GLY A 121 -8.56 18.54 -25.94
N GLY A 122 -8.08 18.29 -24.72
CA GLY A 122 -8.63 17.25 -23.85
C GLY A 122 -9.95 17.65 -23.20
N LEU A 123 -10.81 16.67 -22.89
CA LEU A 123 -11.92 16.87 -21.98
C LEU A 123 -11.35 17.03 -20.55
N VAL A 124 -11.17 18.27 -20.11
CA VAL A 124 -10.64 18.58 -18.79
C VAL A 124 -11.75 18.47 -17.76
N ILE A 125 -11.63 17.46 -16.88
CA ILE A 125 -12.46 17.30 -15.69
C ILE A 125 -11.61 17.70 -14.50
N ASP A 126 -11.87 18.89 -13.97
CA ASP A 126 -10.98 19.59 -13.04
C ASP A 126 -10.95 19.01 -11.62
N GLY A 127 -11.68 17.92 -11.34
CA GLY A 127 -11.81 17.30 -10.02
C GLY A 127 -12.85 17.93 -9.09
N SER A 128 -13.48 19.04 -9.47
CA SER A 128 -14.46 19.74 -8.61
C SER A 128 -15.83 19.05 -8.54
N GLY A 129 -16.09 18.09 -9.42
CA GLY A 129 -17.41 17.46 -9.59
C GLY A 129 -18.34 18.21 -10.55
N ARG A 130 -17.90 19.35 -11.10
CA ARG A 130 -18.61 20.09 -12.16
C ARG A 130 -18.37 19.45 -13.54
N PRO A 131 -19.27 19.67 -14.52
CA PRO A 131 -19.09 19.21 -15.90
C PRO A 131 -17.71 19.57 -16.45
N GLY A 132 -17.13 18.63 -17.21
CA GLY A 132 -15.86 18.87 -17.91
C GLY A 132 -16.00 19.87 -19.07
N ARG A 133 -14.86 20.40 -19.53
CA ARG A 133 -14.80 21.26 -20.73
C ARG A 133 -13.62 20.87 -21.61
N VAL A 134 -13.78 20.99 -22.93
CA VAL A 134 -12.67 20.82 -23.88
C VAL A 134 -11.78 22.06 -23.81
N THR A 135 -10.53 21.89 -23.38
CA THR A 135 -9.58 23.01 -23.20
C THR A 135 -8.14 22.46 -23.04
N ASP A 136 -7.16 23.36 -22.99
CA ASP A 136 -5.76 23.01 -22.85
C ASP A 136 -5.26 23.19 -21.41
N VAL A 137 -4.19 22.48 -21.06
CA VAL A 137 -3.50 22.59 -19.75
C VAL A 137 -2.00 22.73 -19.99
N ALA A 138 -1.40 23.81 -19.46
CA ALA A 138 0.04 24.05 -19.53
C ALA A 138 0.72 23.87 -18.17
N VAL A 139 1.92 23.28 -18.21
CA VAL A 139 2.75 23.00 -17.05
C VAL A 139 4.13 23.64 -17.25
N ILE A 140 4.64 24.28 -16.21
CA ILE A 140 6.04 24.69 -16.08
C ILE A 140 6.57 24.16 -14.74
N GLY A 141 7.70 23.47 -14.80
CA GLY A 141 8.32 22.77 -13.68
C GLY A 141 7.32 21.85 -12.99
N ARG A 142 6.92 22.21 -11.77
CA ARG A 142 6.04 21.41 -10.92
C ARG A 142 4.58 21.84 -10.93
N ARG A 143 4.24 22.92 -11.61
CA ARG A 143 2.93 23.57 -11.48
C ARG A 143 2.19 23.70 -12.80
N ILE A 144 0.88 23.65 -12.69
CA ILE A 144 -0.05 24.06 -13.74
C ILE A 144 0.02 25.60 -13.80
N VAL A 145 0.34 26.16 -14.96
CA VAL A 145 0.52 27.62 -15.11
C VAL A 145 -0.60 28.28 -15.90
N ALA A 146 -1.31 27.52 -16.73
CA ALA A 146 -2.47 28.01 -17.46
C ALA A 146 -3.44 26.88 -17.78
N VAL A 147 -4.74 27.22 -17.87
CA VAL A 147 -5.82 26.35 -18.34
C VAL A 147 -6.74 27.22 -19.20
N GLY A 148 -6.93 26.88 -20.47
CA GLY A 148 -7.65 27.74 -21.41
C GLY A 148 -7.38 27.39 -22.86
N ASP A 149 -7.62 28.33 -23.76
CA ASP A 149 -7.12 28.25 -25.14
C ASP A 149 -5.64 28.65 -25.15
N LEU A 150 -4.78 27.70 -25.48
CA LEU A 150 -3.32 27.87 -25.51
C LEU A 150 -2.77 27.49 -26.89
N HIS A 151 -3.61 27.54 -27.92
CA HIS A 151 -3.24 27.19 -29.28
C HIS A 151 -2.08 28.08 -29.79
N GLY A 152 -1.14 27.46 -30.52
CA GLY A 152 0.01 28.15 -31.11
C GLY A 152 1.12 28.55 -30.12
N LEU A 153 0.91 28.41 -28.81
CA LEU A 153 1.95 28.69 -27.81
C LEU A 153 3.02 27.58 -27.80
N PRO A 154 4.32 27.94 -27.71
CA PRO A 154 5.41 26.98 -27.73
C PRO A 154 5.44 26.14 -26.45
N ALA A 155 5.75 24.85 -26.59
CA ALA A 155 6.05 23.98 -25.45
C ALA A 155 7.08 22.92 -25.83
N ARG A 156 7.92 22.52 -24.87
CA ARG A 156 8.93 21.48 -25.04
C ARG A 156 8.31 20.11 -25.34
N VAL A 157 7.19 19.79 -24.70
CA VAL A 157 6.42 18.58 -24.97
C VAL A 157 4.98 18.98 -25.22
N ILE A 158 4.43 18.55 -26.35
CA ILE A 158 3.02 18.74 -26.65
C ILE A 158 2.31 17.38 -26.72
N ILE A 159 1.21 17.25 -25.99
CA ILE A 159 0.31 16.09 -26.01
C ILE A 159 -0.97 16.50 -26.72
N ASP A 160 -1.37 15.75 -27.75
CA ASP A 160 -2.72 15.79 -28.29
C ASP A 160 -3.64 14.89 -27.45
N ALA A 161 -4.61 15.52 -26.78
CA ALA A 161 -5.60 14.88 -25.94
C ALA A 161 -7.02 14.99 -26.51
N SER A 162 -7.20 15.28 -27.80
CA SER A 162 -8.50 15.57 -28.46
C SER A 162 -9.62 14.52 -28.32
N ARG A 163 -9.30 13.33 -27.78
CA ARG A 163 -10.24 12.23 -27.50
C ARG A 163 -10.02 11.60 -26.12
N GLN A 164 -9.39 12.34 -25.23
CA GLN A 164 -8.90 11.86 -23.95
C GLN A 164 -9.46 12.74 -22.83
N VAL A 165 -9.59 12.16 -21.65
CA VAL A 165 -9.91 12.89 -20.44
C VAL A 165 -8.61 13.32 -19.79
N VAL A 166 -8.55 14.59 -19.37
CA VAL A 166 -7.46 15.15 -18.58
C VAL A 166 -8.01 15.50 -17.21
N CYS A 167 -7.47 14.90 -16.16
CA CYS A 167 -7.93 15.10 -14.80
C CYS A 167 -6.76 15.19 -13.80
N PRO A 168 -6.99 15.64 -12.56
CA PRO A 168 -5.97 15.55 -11.54
C PRO A 168 -5.57 14.08 -11.35
N GLY A 169 -4.31 13.85 -11.03
CA GLY A 169 -3.82 12.53 -10.69
C GLY A 169 -4.57 11.94 -9.49
N PHE A 170 -4.84 10.63 -9.53
CA PHE A 170 -5.66 9.99 -8.50
C PHE A 170 -4.90 9.90 -7.17
N ILE A 171 -5.61 10.15 -6.08
CA ILE A 171 -5.13 10.08 -4.71
C ILE A 171 -5.76 8.85 -4.06
N ASP A 172 -4.93 7.87 -3.73
CA ASP A 172 -5.36 6.68 -3.00
C ASP A 172 -5.26 6.90 -1.50
N LEU A 173 -6.39 7.14 -0.82
CA LEU A 173 -6.43 7.32 0.64
C LEU A 173 -6.15 6.05 1.43
N HIS A 174 -6.22 4.89 0.79
CA HIS A 174 -6.11 3.62 1.48
C HIS A 174 -5.12 2.71 0.77
N SER A 175 -3.84 2.89 1.05
CA SER A 175 -2.78 2.01 0.56
C SER A 175 -1.97 1.41 1.71
N HIS A 176 -1.42 0.24 1.45
CA HIS A 176 -0.40 -0.42 2.26
C HIS A 176 0.94 -0.48 1.52
N ALA A 177 1.20 0.47 0.61
CA ALA A 177 2.44 0.52 -0.17
C ALA A 177 3.68 0.70 0.72
N ASP A 178 3.56 1.22 1.95
CA ASP A 178 4.66 1.30 2.93
C ASP A 178 5.39 -0.04 3.15
N ARG A 179 4.72 -1.18 2.91
CA ARG A 179 5.29 -2.52 3.04
C ARG A 179 6.28 -2.91 1.94
N GLY A 180 6.25 -2.23 0.80
CA GLY A 180 7.06 -2.60 -0.38
C GLY A 180 7.64 -1.43 -1.17
N ILE A 181 7.23 -0.19 -0.89
CA ILE A 181 7.59 0.98 -1.71
C ILE A 181 9.09 1.27 -1.74
N LEU A 182 9.84 0.90 -0.70
CA LEU A 182 11.29 1.09 -0.67
C LEU A 182 12.04 0.13 -1.62
N GLU A 183 11.49 -1.06 -1.86
CA GLU A 183 12.00 -2.04 -2.83
C GLU A 183 11.47 -1.72 -4.23
N PHE A 184 10.18 -1.45 -4.35
CA PHE A 184 9.47 -1.25 -5.62
C PHE A 184 9.08 0.21 -5.84
N ARG A 185 10.08 1.10 -5.84
CA ARG A 185 9.89 2.56 -5.83
C ARG A 185 9.09 3.12 -6.99
N GLY A 186 9.08 2.45 -8.15
CA GLY A 186 8.28 2.86 -9.29
C GLY A 186 6.77 2.72 -9.08
N ALA A 187 6.35 1.83 -8.18
CA ALA A 187 4.94 1.53 -7.89
C ALA A 187 4.11 1.37 -9.18
N GLU A 188 4.64 0.64 -10.16
CA GLU A 188 4.08 0.55 -11.52
C GLU A 188 2.61 0.13 -11.55
N ASN A 189 2.22 -0.76 -10.63
CA ASN A 189 0.84 -1.19 -10.46
C ASN A 189 -0.10 -0.02 -10.16
N TYR A 190 0.34 1.00 -9.42
CA TYR A 190 -0.40 2.23 -9.12
C TYR A 190 -0.30 3.27 -10.23
N ILE A 191 0.90 3.48 -10.78
CA ILE A 191 1.09 4.45 -11.87
C ILE A 191 0.23 4.08 -13.09
N ARG A 192 0.15 2.80 -13.45
CA ARG A 192 -0.70 2.34 -14.55
C ARG A 192 -2.20 2.43 -14.27
N GLN A 193 -2.60 2.76 -13.04
CA GLN A 193 -3.98 3.07 -12.67
C GLN A 193 -4.28 4.57 -12.73
N GLY A 194 -3.29 5.44 -12.96
CA GLY A 194 -3.45 6.90 -12.92
C GLY A 194 -3.22 7.51 -11.52
N VAL A 195 -2.66 6.74 -10.59
CA VAL A 195 -2.42 7.20 -9.22
C VAL A 195 -1.13 8.00 -9.14
N THR A 196 -1.20 9.19 -8.57
CA THR A 196 -0.05 10.08 -8.36
C THR A 196 0.32 10.21 -6.89
N THR A 197 -0.56 9.81 -5.97
CA THR A 197 -0.33 9.91 -4.53
C THR A 197 -0.93 8.73 -3.76
N LEU A 198 -0.15 8.19 -2.81
CA LEU A 198 -0.55 7.09 -1.94
C LEU A 198 -0.53 7.55 -0.47
N LEU A 199 -1.66 7.41 0.22
CA LEU A 199 -1.71 7.48 1.68
C LEU A 199 -1.47 6.08 2.26
N CYS A 200 -0.32 5.95 2.91
CA CYS A 200 0.16 4.72 3.52
C CYS A 200 -0.11 4.71 5.04
N GLY A 201 0.28 3.61 5.71
CA GLY A 201 0.21 3.54 7.16
C GLY A 201 -1.19 3.28 7.69
N ASN A 202 -2.08 2.76 6.84
CA ASN A 202 -3.48 2.44 7.18
C ASN A 202 -3.61 1.20 8.08
N CYS A 203 -4.81 1.00 8.63
CA CYS A 203 -5.17 -0.17 9.46
C CYS A 203 -4.21 -0.44 10.63
N GLY A 204 -3.68 0.61 11.26
CA GLY A 204 -2.83 0.49 12.44
C GLY A 204 -1.42 -0.04 12.15
N SER A 205 -0.99 -0.16 10.89
CA SER A 205 0.32 -0.67 10.51
C SER A 205 1.10 0.39 9.73
N SER A 206 2.23 0.82 10.26
CA SER A 206 3.18 1.72 9.58
C SER A 206 4.63 1.46 10.06
N PRO A 207 5.64 2.01 9.37
CA PRO A 207 6.93 2.35 10.00
C PRO A 207 6.70 3.29 11.19
N THR A 208 7.36 3.04 12.33
CA THR A 208 7.22 3.87 13.54
C THR A 208 8.18 5.04 13.56
N ASP A 209 9.36 4.91 12.93
CA ASP A 209 10.26 6.03 12.67
C ASP A 209 9.90 6.66 11.32
N VAL A 210 9.01 7.67 11.38
CA VAL A 210 8.53 8.38 10.19
C VAL A 210 9.63 9.23 9.57
N ALA A 211 10.54 9.78 10.37
CA ALA A 211 11.63 10.61 9.89
C ALA A 211 12.62 9.79 9.06
N ASP A 212 13.04 8.61 9.55
CA ASP A 212 13.87 7.67 8.78
C ASP A 212 13.16 7.24 7.50
N PHE A 213 11.90 6.80 7.61
CA PHE A 213 11.14 6.33 6.46
C PHE A 213 11.03 7.41 5.38
N PHE A 214 10.67 8.64 5.75
CA PHE A 214 10.62 9.77 4.81
C PHE A 214 12.01 10.14 4.26
N GLY A 215 13.06 10.08 5.07
CA GLY A 215 14.44 10.26 4.62
C GLY A 215 14.81 9.28 3.51
N ARG A 216 14.53 7.99 3.72
CA ARG A 216 14.79 6.90 2.75
C ARG A 216 13.94 7.01 1.49
N LEU A 217 12.77 7.66 1.55
CA LEU A 217 11.97 7.94 0.36
C LEU A 217 12.57 9.05 -0.51
N ARG A 218 13.25 10.05 0.07
CA ARG A 218 13.74 11.23 -0.68
C ARG A 218 14.82 10.92 -1.72
N SER A 219 15.64 9.88 -1.52
CA SER A 219 16.64 9.50 -2.51
C SER A 219 16.55 8.00 -2.81
N PRO A 220 16.33 7.57 -4.07
CA PRO A 220 16.18 8.37 -5.29
C PRO A 220 14.75 8.93 -5.53
N GLY A 221 13.84 8.86 -4.56
CA GLY A 221 12.41 9.19 -4.77
C GLY A 221 11.53 7.96 -5.00
N THR A 222 10.27 8.21 -5.33
CA THR A 222 9.26 7.21 -5.73
C THR A 222 8.50 7.65 -6.99
N GLY A 223 7.80 6.74 -7.66
CA GLY A 223 6.87 7.08 -8.75
C GLY A 223 5.79 8.07 -8.25
N PRO A 224 4.90 7.64 -7.33
CA PRO A 224 3.90 8.52 -6.72
C PRO A 224 4.44 9.28 -5.50
N ASN A 225 3.77 10.36 -5.11
CA ASN A 225 3.94 10.98 -3.79
C ASN A 225 3.45 10.04 -2.68
N ILE A 226 4.03 10.15 -1.48
CA ILE A 226 3.71 9.29 -0.33
C ILE A 226 3.29 10.15 0.86
N ALA A 227 2.07 9.97 1.35
CA ALA A 227 1.64 10.42 2.68
C ALA A 227 1.63 9.23 3.63
N LEU A 228 1.69 9.48 4.94
CA LEU A 228 1.73 8.41 5.94
C LEU A 228 0.88 8.74 7.16
N LEU A 229 0.05 7.79 7.58
CA LEU A 229 -0.54 7.74 8.92
C LEU A 229 0.39 6.96 9.86
N ILE A 230 0.56 7.42 11.10
CA ILE A 230 1.21 6.59 12.12
C ILE A 230 0.25 5.49 12.56
N GLY A 231 0.68 4.24 12.50
CA GLY A 231 -0.16 3.07 12.81
C GLY A 231 -0.14 2.72 14.29
N HIS A 232 -1.30 2.78 14.95
CA HIS A 232 -1.47 2.41 16.36
C HIS A 232 -0.95 1.02 16.70
N GLY A 233 -1.26 0.02 15.87
CA GLY A 233 -0.81 -1.36 16.09
C GLY A 233 0.71 -1.50 16.06
N SER A 234 1.39 -0.80 15.15
CA SER A 234 2.86 -0.72 15.11
C SER A 234 3.44 -0.04 16.35
N VAL A 235 2.87 1.11 16.76
CA VAL A 235 3.29 1.85 17.97
C VAL A 235 3.12 0.98 19.22
N ARG A 236 1.97 0.33 19.35
CA ARG A 236 1.69 -0.57 20.46
C ARG A 236 2.65 -1.76 20.46
N GLN A 237 2.91 -2.36 19.30
CA GLN A 237 3.86 -3.47 19.18
C GLN A 237 5.29 -3.08 19.56
N SER A 238 5.77 -1.89 19.19
CA SER A 238 7.13 -1.44 19.51
C SER A 238 7.35 -1.16 20.99
N VAL A 239 6.28 -0.81 21.73
CA VAL A 239 6.37 -0.48 23.16
C VAL A 239 6.10 -1.69 24.06
N MET A 240 5.12 -2.52 23.72
CA MET A 240 4.65 -3.58 24.61
C MET A 240 4.52 -4.96 23.95
N GLY A 241 4.94 -5.10 22.69
CA GLY A 241 4.78 -6.33 21.93
C GLY A 241 3.32 -6.67 21.63
N ARG A 242 3.05 -7.96 21.38
CA ARG A 242 1.71 -8.47 21.03
C ARG A 242 0.89 -8.92 22.24
N ARG A 243 1.12 -8.32 23.40
CA ARG A 243 0.43 -8.66 24.65
C ARG A 243 -1.01 -8.16 24.63
N ASN A 244 -1.94 -9.01 25.07
CA ASN A 244 -3.34 -8.63 25.31
C ASN A 244 -3.48 -8.12 26.76
N ALA A 245 -3.08 -6.88 26.98
CA ALA A 245 -3.09 -6.20 28.27
C ALA A 245 -3.14 -4.68 28.06
N PRO A 246 -3.73 -3.89 28.97
CA PRO A 246 -3.64 -2.44 28.90
C PRO A 246 -2.18 -1.94 29.07
N PRO A 247 -1.79 -0.81 28.45
CA PRO A 247 -0.51 -0.17 28.73
C PRO A 247 -0.40 0.25 30.19
N THR A 248 0.81 0.15 30.76
CA THR A 248 1.14 0.93 31.97
C THR A 248 1.20 2.43 31.64
N ALA A 249 1.18 3.29 32.65
CA ALA A 249 1.29 4.74 32.45
C ALA A 249 2.56 5.13 31.66
N GLU A 250 3.70 4.52 31.98
CA GLU A 250 4.97 4.73 31.27
C GLU A 250 4.90 4.26 29.81
N GLN A 251 4.31 3.09 29.56
CA GLN A 251 4.12 2.57 28.21
C GLN A 251 3.20 3.49 27.40
N LEU A 252 2.08 3.95 27.97
CA LEU A 252 1.18 4.89 27.31
C LEU A 252 1.88 6.22 26.99
N ALA A 253 2.69 6.75 27.92
CA ALA A 253 3.48 7.96 27.69
C ALA A 253 4.49 7.76 26.54
N LYS A 254 5.14 6.59 26.46
CA LYS A 254 6.03 6.25 25.34
C LYS A 254 5.28 6.16 24.00
N MET A 255 4.09 5.54 23.98
CA MET A 255 3.28 5.48 22.76
C MET A 255 2.85 6.86 22.28
N LYS A 256 2.41 7.75 23.21
CA LYS A 256 2.06 9.14 22.90
C LYS A 256 3.24 9.89 22.28
N ARG A 257 4.44 9.73 22.83
CA ARG A 257 5.67 10.34 22.32
C ARG A 257 5.95 9.93 20.88
N ILE A 258 5.88 8.62 20.57
CA ILE A 258 6.09 8.11 19.20
C ILE A 258 5.07 8.71 18.24
N VAL A 259 3.79 8.79 18.63
CA VAL A 259 2.75 9.42 17.80
C VAL A 259 3.07 10.90 17.55
N ARG A 260 3.48 11.64 18.58
CA ARG A 260 3.85 13.06 18.46
C ARG A 260 5.07 13.29 17.58
N GLU A 261 6.12 12.49 17.75
CA GLU A 261 7.33 12.50 16.91
C GLU A 261 7.01 12.19 15.45
N ALA A 262 6.11 11.23 15.20
CA ALA A 262 5.64 10.92 13.86
C ALA A 262 4.91 12.11 13.20
N MET A 263 4.05 12.82 13.94
CA MET A 263 3.39 14.02 13.43
C MET A 263 4.39 15.15 13.16
N GLN A 264 5.39 15.35 14.04
CA GLN A 264 6.49 16.31 13.82
C GLN A 264 7.31 15.99 12.57
N ALA A 265 7.51 14.70 12.27
CA ALA A 265 8.18 14.24 11.06
C ALA A 265 7.33 14.37 9.78
N GLY A 266 6.05 14.72 9.91
CA GLY A 266 5.14 14.98 8.78
C GLY A 266 4.09 13.90 8.51
N ALA A 267 3.84 12.98 9.45
CA ALA A 267 2.66 12.12 9.37
C ALA A 267 1.37 12.96 9.33
N VAL A 268 0.34 12.44 8.65
CA VAL A 268 -0.92 13.19 8.43
C VAL A 268 -2.05 12.82 9.39
N GLY A 269 -1.78 11.92 10.33
CA GLY A 269 -2.77 11.44 11.28
C GLY A 269 -2.41 10.08 11.87
N LEU A 270 -3.36 9.51 12.60
CA LEU A 270 -3.26 8.23 13.30
C LEU A 270 -4.20 7.22 12.63
N SER A 271 -3.74 6.00 12.41
CA SER A 271 -4.61 4.89 11.98
C SER A 271 -4.73 3.81 13.03
N THR A 272 -5.88 3.13 13.08
CA THR A 272 -6.08 1.90 13.88
C THR A 272 -6.53 0.73 13.01
N SER A 273 -6.22 -0.47 13.47
CA SER A 273 -7.06 -1.64 13.21
C SER A 273 -7.47 -2.25 14.52
N LEU A 274 -8.74 -2.08 14.85
CA LEU A 274 -9.32 -2.66 16.06
C LEU A 274 -9.83 -4.09 15.82
N ARG A 275 -9.70 -4.58 14.58
CA ARG A 275 -10.05 -5.95 14.19
C ARG A 275 -8.93 -6.95 14.47
N TYR A 276 -7.67 -6.55 14.30
CA TYR A 276 -6.50 -7.44 14.39
C TYR A 276 -5.61 -7.11 15.59
N GLY A 277 -5.03 -8.15 16.21
CA GLY A 277 -3.99 -7.96 17.22
C GLY A 277 -2.72 -7.31 16.63
N PRO A 278 -2.08 -6.35 17.34
CA PRO A 278 -2.34 -6.00 18.73
C PRO A 278 -3.40 -4.91 18.94
N GLY A 279 -3.88 -4.25 17.88
CA GLY A 279 -4.85 -3.15 17.98
C GLY A 279 -6.20 -3.59 18.55
N SER A 280 -6.63 -4.83 18.28
CA SER A 280 -7.86 -5.41 18.83
C SER A 280 -7.88 -5.52 20.36
N TYR A 281 -6.72 -5.43 21.02
CA TYR A 281 -6.58 -5.49 22.48
C TYR A 281 -6.73 -4.12 23.15
N ALA A 282 -6.69 -3.04 22.38
CA ALA A 282 -6.77 -1.69 22.92
C ALA A 282 -8.22 -1.33 23.30
N SER A 283 -8.33 -0.64 24.44
CA SER A 283 -9.57 0.00 24.86
C SER A 283 -9.80 1.29 24.07
N THR A 284 -11.05 1.74 24.04
CA THR A 284 -11.40 3.05 23.45
C THR A 284 -10.64 4.20 24.13
N GLU A 285 -10.37 4.10 25.44
CA GLU A 285 -9.58 5.08 26.21
C GLU A 285 -8.14 5.21 25.70
N GLU A 286 -7.49 4.09 25.39
CA GLU A 286 -6.15 4.09 24.82
C GLU A 286 -6.14 4.85 23.49
N ILE A 287 -7.12 4.60 22.63
CA ILE A 287 -7.21 5.25 21.32
C ILE A 287 -7.50 6.75 21.46
N VAL A 288 -8.42 7.14 22.34
CA VAL A 288 -8.69 8.57 22.63
C VAL A 288 -7.43 9.27 23.12
N ALA A 289 -6.65 8.63 24.01
CA ALA A 289 -5.43 9.20 24.54
C ALA A 289 -4.36 9.45 23.47
N LEU A 290 -4.24 8.56 22.47
CA LEU A 290 -3.30 8.73 21.36
C LEU A 290 -3.83 9.66 20.27
N ALA A 291 -5.13 9.63 19.99
CA ALA A 291 -5.77 10.50 19.02
C ALA A 291 -5.70 11.99 19.43
N ARG A 292 -5.66 12.29 20.73
CA ARG A 292 -5.41 13.66 21.21
C ARG A 292 -4.04 14.21 20.83
N GLU A 293 -3.03 13.34 20.66
CA GLU A 293 -1.66 13.78 20.34
C GLU A 293 -1.54 14.33 18.91
N ILE A 294 -2.47 13.97 18.00
CA ILE A 294 -2.45 14.43 16.60
C ILE A 294 -3.23 15.72 16.37
N VAL A 295 -4.08 16.14 17.33
CA VAL A 295 -4.94 17.34 17.21
C VAL A 295 -4.14 18.63 17.00
N PRO A 296 -3.04 18.92 17.75
CA PRO A 296 -2.27 20.15 17.55
C PRO A 296 -1.66 20.31 16.15
N PHE A 297 -1.59 19.21 15.39
CA PHE A 297 -1.02 19.17 14.05
C PHE A 297 -2.09 19.24 12.95
N GLY A 298 -3.38 19.21 13.31
CA GLY A 298 -4.49 19.15 12.34
C GLY A 298 -4.66 17.78 11.67
N GLY A 299 -4.14 16.71 12.28
CA GLY A 299 -4.27 15.35 11.73
C GLY A 299 -5.69 14.77 11.88
N PHE A 300 -5.95 13.65 11.22
CA PHE A 300 -7.20 12.90 11.35
C PHE A 300 -7.00 11.47 11.87
N TYR A 301 -8.06 10.89 12.43
CA TYR A 301 -8.10 9.53 12.91
C TYR A 301 -8.74 8.62 11.85
N ALA A 302 -7.96 7.72 11.25
CA ALA A 302 -8.45 6.69 10.35
C ALA A 302 -8.65 5.36 11.09
N THR A 303 -9.71 4.61 10.75
CA THR A 303 -9.96 3.34 11.43
C THR A 303 -10.45 2.24 10.51
N HIS A 304 -9.74 1.12 10.54
CA HIS A 304 -10.32 -0.19 10.31
C HIS A 304 -11.07 -0.56 11.61
N MET A 305 -12.40 -0.42 11.56
CA MET A 305 -13.29 -0.57 12.70
C MET A 305 -13.17 -1.94 13.36
N ARG A 306 -13.53 -2.02 14.64
CA ARG A 306 -13.42 -3.24 15.45
C ARG A 306 -14.17 -4.43 14.87
N ASP A 307 -15.33 -4.15 14.29
CA ASP A 307 -16.13 -5.11 13.56
C ASP A 307 -16.71 -4.48 12.29
N GLU A 308 -16.71 -5.24 11.21
CA GLU A 308 -17.31 -4.87 9.92
C GLU A 308 -18.40 -5.88 9.52
N GLY A 309 -18.95 -6.61 10.49
CA GLY A 309 -19.91 -7.67 10.31
C GLY A 309 -21.14 -7.42 11.17
N THR A 310 -21.45 -8.37 12.06
CA THR A 310 -22.68 -8.36 12.87
C THR A 310 -22.71 -7.26 13.93
N ARG A 311 -21.57 -6.66 14.29
CA ARG A 311 -21.44 -5.60 15.30
C ARG A 311 -20.93 -4.28 14.72
N ILE A 312 -21.14 -4.08 13.42
CA ILE A 312 -20.63 -2.89 12.72
C ILE A 312 -21.22 -1.57 13.25
N LEU A 313 -22.45 -1.60 13.76
CA LEU A 313 -23.10 -0.38 14.29
C LEU A 313 -22.44 0.09 15.58
N GLU A 314 -22.06 -0.84 16.46
CA GLU A 314 -21.32 -0.54 17.67
C GLU A 314 -19.88 -0.11 17.35
N ALA A 315 -19.25 -0.76 16.36
CA ALA A 315 -17.90 -0.40 15.94
C ALA A 315 -17.85 1.00 15.28
N LEU A 316 -18.88 1.37 14.52
CA LEU A 316 -19.04 2.72 13.99
C LEU A 316 -19.27 3.74 15.12
N GLU A 317 -20.10 3.42 16.10
CA GLU A 317 -20.32 4.32 17.24
C GLU A 317 -19.04 4.51 18.06
N GLU A 318 -18.23 3.45 18.26
CA GLU A 318 -16.92 3.57 18.88
C GLU A 318 -16.02 4.56 18.12
N ALA A 319 -15.97 4.46 16.78
CA ALA A 319 -15.17 5.37 15.96
C ALA A 319 -15.65 6.83 16.08
N LEU A 320 -16.95 7.07 16.05
CA LEU A 320 -17.54 8.40 16.21
C LEU A 320 -17.29 8.96 17.61
N GLN A 321 -17.41 8.12 18.66
CA GLN A 321 -17.14 8.49 20.03
C GLN A 321 -15.67 8.88 20.24
N ILE A 322 -14.73 8.14 19.64
CA ILE A 322 -13.30 8.51 19.64
C ILE A 322 -13.11 9.90 19.03
N GLY A 323 -13.70 10.14 17.85
CA GLY A 323 -13.66 11.44 17.18
C GLY A 323 -14.15 12.59 18.08
N ARG A 324 -15.34 12.42 18.68
CA ARG A 324 -15.92 13.41 19.60
C ARG A 324 -15.02 13.68 20.82
N ARG A 325 -14.54 12.63 21.48
CA ARG A 325 -13.80 12.74 22.76
C ARG A 325 -12.36 13.21 22.61
N ALA A 326 -11.75 12.93 21.47
CA ALA A 326 -10.42 13.41 21.13
C ALA A 326 -10.46 14.79 20.46
N GLY A 327 -11.59 15.19 19.88
CA GLY A 327 -11.70 16.44 19.11
C GLY A 327 -11.01 16.33 17.75
N VAL A 328 -11.14 15.18 17.08
CA VAL A 328 -10.44 14.87 15.84
C VAL A 328 -11.41 14.40 14.76
N ALA A 329 -11.11 14.73 13.50
CA ALA A 329 -11.86 14.21 12.36
C ALA A 329 -11.68 12.69 12.24
N VAL A 330 -12.74 12.01 11.80
CA VAL A 330 -12.79 10.54 11.65
C VAL A 330 -12.80 10.15 10.18
N HIS A 331 -12.00 9.14 9.83
CA HIS A 331 -12.02 8.51 8.53
C HIS A 331 -12.31 7.02 8.68
N VAL A 332 -13.51 6.59 8.28
CA VAL A 332 -13.91 5.18 8.28
C VAL A 332 -13.30 4.51 7.05
N SER A 333 -12.26 3.73 7.29
CA SER A 333 -11.55 3.04 6.23
C SER A 333 -12.41 1.97 5.57
N HIS A 334 -12.24 1.80 4.26
CA HIS A 334 -12.72 0.68 3.45
C HIS A 334 -14.11 0.17 3.85
N HIS A 335 -15.08 1.09 3.98
CA HIS A 335 -16.37 0.85 4.59
C HIS A 335 -17.13 -0.26 3.85
N LYS A 336 -17.60 -1.25 4.61
CA LYS A 336 -18.19 -2.48 4.05
C LYS A 336 -19.01 -3.23 5.08
N ILE A 337 -19.84 -4.16 4.58
CA ILE A 337 -20.30 -5.33 5.34
C ILE A 337 -19.47 -6.52 4.89
N SER A 338 -18.78 -7.14 5.83
CA SER A 338 -17.83 -8.26 5.62
C SER A 338 -18.33 -9.60 6.16
N SER A 339 -19.58 -9.65 6.62
CA SER A 339 -20.27 -10.86 7.06
C SER A 339 -21.55 -11.01 6.25
N ALA A 340 -21.67 -12.14 5.53
CA ALA A 340 -22.76 -12.34 4.59
C ALA A 340 -24.14 -12.47 5.25
N SER A 341 -24.18 -12.88 6.52
CA SER A 341 -25.39 -13.00 7.32
C SER A 341 -26.13 -11.68 7.54
N VAL A 342 -25.47 -10.55 7.31
CA VAL A 342 -25.98 -9.20 7.61
C VAL A 342 -25.85 -8.22 6.45
N PHE A 343 -25.81 -8.71 5.21
CA PHE A 343 -25.86 -7.86 4.03
C PHE A 343 -27.05 -6.90 4.06
N GLY A 344 -26.82 -5.66 3.62
CA GLY A 344 -27.81 -4.58 3.66
C GLY A 344 -27.65 -3.61 4.83
N MET A 345 -26.89 -3.97 5.88
CA MET A 345 -26.65 -3.08 7.02
C MET A 345 -25.92 -1.78 6.65
N THR A 346 -25.34 -1.66 5.45
CA THR A 346 -24.77 -0.39 4.99
C THR A 346 -25.81 0.74 5.00
N ARG A 347 -27.11 0.46 4.80
CA ARG A 347 -28.20 1.46 4.95
C ARG A 347 -28.17 2.16 6.31
N GLN A 348 -28.05 1.37 7.38
CA GLN A 348 -28.04 1.89 8.74
C GLN A 348 -26.72 2.61 9.05
N THR A 349 -25.59 2.05 8.62
CA THR A 349 -24.29 2.70 8.85
C THR A 349 -24.18 4.07 8.16
N LEU A 350 -24.62 4.18 6.90
CA LEU A 350 -24.57 5.45 6.15
C LEU A 350 -25.54 6.47 6.75
N SER A 351 -26.73 6.05 7.17
CA SER A 351 -27.67 6.91 7.90
C SER A 351 -27.07 7.46 9.21
N ARG A 352 -26.34 6.62 9.97
CA ARG A 352 -25.62 7.08 11.18
C ARG A 352 -24.48 8.05 10.85
N ILE A 353 -23.74 7.82 9.76
CA ILE A 353 -22.71 8.76 9.29
C ILE A 353 -23.34 10.10 8.91
N ASP A 354 -24.48 10.10 8.20
CA ASP A 354 -25.22 11.34 7.88
C ASP A 354 -25.66 12.09 9.14
N ALA A 355 -26.22 11.38 10.13
CA ALA A 355 -26.62 11.97 11.39
C ALA A 355 -25.42 12.58 12.14
N ALA A 356 -24.29 11.88 12.18
CA ALA A 356 -23.05 12.36 12.77
C ALA A 356 -22.54 13.64 12.07
N ARG A 357 -22.57 13.68 10.74
CA ARG A 357 -22.17 14.86 9.95
C ARG A 357 -23.09 16.05 10.18
N LYS A 358 -24.41 15.82 10.23
CA LYS A 358 -25.41 16.86 10.57
C LYS A 358 -25.21 17.42 11.97
N ALA A 359 -24.75 16.58 12.92
CA ALA A 359 -24.39 16.98 14.27
C ALA A 359 -22.99 17.65 14.36
N GLY A 360 -22.34 17.95 13.24
CA GLY A 360 -21.07 18.68 13.20
C GLY A 360 -19.81 17.81 13.33
N ILE A 361 -19.93 16.48 13.34
CA ILE A 361 -18.77 15.58 13.38
C ILE A 361 -18.17 15.49 11.99
N ASP A 362 -16.90 15.86 11.84
CA ASP A 362 -16.19 15.65 10.58
C ASP A 362 -15.84 14.17 10.41
N VAL A 363 -16.71 13.44 9.72
CA VAL A 363 -16.50 12.04 9.34
C VAL A 363 -16.52 11.86 7.81
N SER A 364 -15.50 11.20 7.26
CA SER A 364 -15.55 10.67 5.88
C SER A 364 -15.22 9.20 5.86
N LEU A 365 -15.25 8.61 4.66
CA LEU A 365 -15.06 7.19 4.46
C LEU A 365 -14.45 6.92 3.07
N ASP A 366 -13.87 5.75 2.91
CA ASP A 366 -13.35 5.26 1.63
C ASP A 366 -13.88 3.84 1.33
N GLN A 367 -13.80 3.43 0.06
CA GLN A 367 -14.15 2.07 -0.36
C GLN A 367 -13.34 1.65 -1.61
N TYR A 368 -12.99 0.36 -1.68
CA TYR A 368 -12.50 -0.29 -2.90
C TYR A 368 -13.65 -0.96 -3.71
N PRO A 369 -13.56 -1.01 -5.05
CA PRO A 369 -14.67 -1.40 -5.93
C PRO A 369 -14.78 -2.92 -6.19
N TYR A 370 -14.80 -3.73 -5.12
CA TYR A 370 -14.76 -5.21 -5.22
C TYR A 370 -15.71 -5.91 -4.24
N ALA A 371 -16.10 -7.14 -4.60
CA ALA A 371 -16.94 -8.04 -3.80
C ALA A 371 -16.17 -8.82 -2.71
N ALA A 372 -14.88 -8.54 -2.53
CA ALA A 372 -14.04 -9.26 -1.59
C ALA A 372 -13.09 -8.31 -0.86
N GLY A 373 -12.78 -8.63 0.40
CA GLY A 373 -11.67 -8.03 1.12
C GLY A 373 -10.44 -8.92 1.09
N SER A 374 -9.31 -8.44 1.60
CA SER A 374 -8.11 -9.26 1.79
C SER A 374 -7.39 -8.91 3.07
N GLY A 375 -6.75 -9.89 3.69
CA GLY A 375 -6.08 -9.76 4.98
C GLY A 375 -5.59 -11.11 5.50
N GLY A 376 -5.07 -11.16 6.72
CA GLY A 376 -4.68 -12.43 7.35
C GLY A 376 -5.89 -13.33 7.62
N VAL A 377 -5.78 -14.64 7.36
CA VAL A 377 -6.87 -15.58 7.71
C VAL A 377 -7.09 -15.72 9.21
N GLY A 378 -6.23 -15.09 10.03
CA GLY A 378 -6.41 -14.90 11.46
C GLY A 378 -7.71 -14.17 11.85
N LEU A 379 -8.42 -13.55 10.90
CA LEU A 379 -9.75 -12.98 11.14
C LEU A 379 -10.83 -14.03 11.47
N TYR A 380 -10.58 -15.31 11.15
CA TYR A 380 -11.48 -16.45 11.38
C TYR A 380 -11.26 -17.16 12.71
N VAL A 381 -10.28 -16.74 13.52
CA VAL A 381 -10.08 -17.22 14.89
C VAL A 381 -10.39 -16.12 15.89
N PRO A 382 -10.76 -16.47 17.15
CA PRO A 382 -10.86 -15.48 18.21
C PRO A 382 -9.55 -14.72 18.38
N GLN A 383 -9.59 -13.38 18.38
CA GLN A 383 -8.37 -12.55 18.42
C GLN A 383 -7.55 -12.75 19.69
N ALA A 384 -8.18 -13.14 20.80
CA ALA A 384 -7.49 -13.51 22.04
C ALA A 384 -6.56 -14.72 21.87
N SER A 385 -6.91 -15.66 20.98
CA SER A 385 -6.08 -16.84 20.67
C SER A 385 -4.77 -16.46 19.99
N LEU A 386 -4.72 -15.31 19.31
CA LEU A 386 -3.53 -14.77 18.64
C LEU A 386 -2.63 -13.91 19.56
N ALA A 387 -3.00 -13.75 20.83
CA ALA A 387 -2.20 -12.96 21.79
C ALA A 387 -0.80 -13.57 21.94
N GLY A 388 0.24 -12.74 21.87
CA GLY A 388 1.63 -13.20 21.85
C GLY A 388 2.13 -13.70 20.48
N GLY A 389 1.33 -13.57 19.41
CA GLY A 389 1.75 -13.89 18.04
C GLY A 389 1.59 -15.36 17.64
N LEU A 390 2.11 -15.70 16.46
CA LEU A 390 1.89 -17.00 15.83
C LEU A 390 2.50 -18.16 16.61
N ASP A 391 3.65 -17.97 17.26
CA ASP A 391 4.26 -19.03 18.06
C ASP A 391 3.45 -19.35 19.32
N ALA A 392 2.90 -18.33 19.98
CA ALA A 392 1.98 -18.53 21.08
C ALA A 392 0.68 -19.21 20.60
N PHE A 393 0.17 -18.85 19.42
CA PHE A 393 -0.96 -19.52 18.81
C PHE A 393 -0.67 -21.00 18.51
N ARG A 394 0.48 -21.32 17.90
CA ARG A 394 0.94 -22.70 17.63
C ARG A 394 1.01 -23.53 18.91
N ARG A 395 1.56 -22.98 20.00
CA ARG A 395 1.57 -23.64 21.32
C ARG A 395 0.15 -23.88 21.86
N ARG A 396 -0.77 -22.92 21.69
CA ARG A 396 -2.18 -23.10 22.12
C ARG A 396 -2.90 -24.18 21.33
N VAL A 397 -2.64 -24.31 20.03
CA VAL A 397 -3.30 -25.34 19.20
C VAL A 397 -2.62 -26.71 19.29
N ALA A 398 -1.44 -26.80 19.88
CA ALA A 398 -0.80 -28.07 20.22
C ALA A 398 -1.45 -28.74 21.46
N ASP A 399 -2.05 -27.95 22.35
CA ASP A 399 -2.86 -28.42 23.47
C ASP A 399 -4.24 -28.91 22.96
N PRO A 400 -4.63 -30.18 23.20
CA PRO A 400 -5.87 -30.75 22.66
C PRO A 400 -7.15 -30.04 23.12
N GLU A 401 -7.23 -29.64 24.39
CA GLU A 401 -8.42 -28.98 24.94
C GLU A 401 -8.56 -27.57 24.38
N ARG A 402 -7.47 -26.81 24.36
CA ARG A 402 -7.44 -25.47 23.77
C ARG A 402 -7.72 -25.51 22.27
N LYS A 403 -7.17 -26.49 21.55
CA LYS A 403 -7.49 -26.71 20.13
C LYS A 403 -8.98 -26.97 19.94
N ARG A 404 -9.60 -27.83 20.75
CA ARG A 404 -11.04 -28.11 20.66
C ARG A 404 -11.87 -26.84 20.82
N THR A 405 -11.55 -26.02 21.81
CA THR A 405 -12.20 -24.72 22.07
C THR A 405 -12.01 -23.73 20.92
N ILE A 406 -10.77 -23.61 20.40
CA ILE A 406 -10.48 -22.71 19.27
C ILE A 406 -11.25 -23.14 18.03
N VAL A 407 -11.27 -24.43 17.69
CA VAL A 407 -11.96 -24.91 16.49
C VAL A 407 -13.48 -24.72 16.61
N ALA A 408 -14.08 -24.98 17.77
CA ALA A 408 -15.49 -24.71 17.99
C ALA A 408 -15.85 -23.21 17.80
N ALA A 409 -14.99 -22.31 18.29
CA ALA A 409 -15.17 -20.88 18.07
C ALA A 409 -14.97 -20.47 16.59
N VAL A 410 -14.09 -21.14 15.86
CA VAL A 410 -13.92 -20.93 14.41
C VAL A 410 -15.17 -21.38 13.66
N GLU A 411 -15.78 -22.52 14.01
CA GLU A 411 -17.03 -22.98 13.41
C GLU A 411 -18.16 -21.94 13.55
N ASP A 412 -18.34 -21.38 14.75
CA ASP A 412 -19.30 -20.29 14.99
C ASP A 412 -19.00 -19.04 14.16
N LEU A 413 -17.72 -18.63 14.08
CA LEU A 413 -17.31 -17.50 13.24
C LEU A 413 -17.57 -17.75 11.76
N LEU A 414 -17.36 -18.97 11.27
CA LEU A 414 -17.64 -19.34 9.88
C LEU A 414 -19.14 -19.25 9.58
N VAL A 415 -20.00 -19.74 10.48
CA VAL A 415 -21.45 -19.60 10.36
C VAL A 415 -21.83 -18.13 10.25
N ARG A 416 -21.40 -17.31 11.21
CA ARG A 416 -21.77 -15.88 11.25
C ARG A 416 -21.23 -15.08 10.08
N LYS A 417 -20.06 -15.44 9.53
CA LYS A 417 -19.38 -14.62 8.52
C LYS A 417 -19.65 -15.09 7.09
N LEU A 418 -19.69 -16.40 6.85
CA LEU A 418 -19.66 -16.96 5.50
C LEU A 418 -21.03 -17.38 4.98
N TYR A 419 -22.03 -17.60 5.82
CA TYR A 419 -23.38 -17.95 5.37
C TYR A 419 -24.20 -16.67 5.15
N GLU A 420 -24.95 -16.60 4.05
CA GLU A 420 -26.03 -15.61 3.88
C GLU A 420 -27.20 -15.95 4.83
N ALA A 421 -28.04 -14.95 5.11
CA ALA A 421 -29.12 -15.07 6.11
C ALA A 421 -30.15 -16.17 5.78
N ASP A 422 -30.31 -16.52 4.51
CA ASP A 422 -31.20 -17.56 4.00
C ASP A 422 -30.53 -18.93 3.88
N GLN A 423 -29.24 -19.06 4.23
CA GLN A 423 -28.50 -20.31 4.14
C GLN A 423 -28.46 -21.04 5.48
N SER A 424 -28.83 -22.32 5.46
CA SER A 424 -28.78 -23.20 6.64
C SER A 424 -27.37 -23.77 6.88
N PRO A 425 -26.76 -23.53 8.05
CA PRO A 425 -25.56 -24.25 8.48
C PRO A 425 -25.83 -25.75 8.61
N GLY A 426 -24.94 -26.59 8.07
CA GLY A 426 -25.11 -28.04 8.07
C GLY A 426 -25.71 -28.62 6.78
N ASP A 427 -26.35 -27.79 5.95
CA ASP A 427 -26.64 -28.18 4.57
C ASP A 427 -25.32 -28.34 3.77
N PRO A 428 -25.10 -29.46 3.06
CA PRO A 428 -23.85 -29.70 2.34
C PRO A 428 -23.53 -28.67 1.25
N ASP A 429 -24.52 -28.16 0.54
CA ASP A 429 -24.33 -27.23 -0.56
C ASP A 429 -24.08 -25.81 -0.04
N HIS A 430 -24.83 -25.37 0.97
CA HIS A 430 -24.55 -24.11 1.67
C HIS A 430 -23.16 -24.12 2.31
N THR A 431 -22.75 -25.23 2.92
CA THR A 431 -21.41 -25.37 3.52
C THR A 431 -20.31 -25.27 2.46
N ARG A 432 -20.51 -25.91 1.30
CA ARG A 432 -19.59 -25.79 0.17
C ARG A 432 -19.50 -24.34 -0.32
N LEU A 433 -20.63 -23.64 -0.49
CA LEU A 433 -20.65 -22.24 -0.90
C LEU A 433 -19.96 -21.32 0.11
N ALA A 434 -20.23 -21.52 1.41
CA ALA A 434 -19.64 -20.74 2.49
C ALA A 434 -18.11 -20.88 2.48
N LEU A 435 -17.58 -22.11 2.50
CA LEU A 435 -16.13 -22.35 2.51
C LEU A 435 -15.43 -21.91 1.22
N ALA A 436 -16.13 -21.92 0.07
CA ALA A 436 -15.58 -21.43 -1.19
C ALA A 436 -15.32 -19.90 -1.20
N ARG A 437 -15.90 -19.14 -0.25
CA ARG A 437 -15.69 -17.68 -0.12
C ARG A 437 -14.30 -17.31 0.41
N VAL A 438 -13.54 -18.27 0.93
CA VAL A 438 -12.19 -18.03 1.44
C VAL A 438 -11.19 -18.59 0.45
N GLN A 439 -10.47 -17.69 -0.21
CA GLN A 439 -9.41 -17.99 -1.16
C GLN A 439 -8.05 -17.63 -0.56
N ILE A 440 -7.04 -18.47 -0.78
CA ILE A 440 -5.69 -18.27 -0.28
C ILE A 440 -4.96 -17.27 -1.18
N ALA A 441 -4.41 -16.21 -0.58
CA ALA A 441 -3.74 -15.13 -1.30
C ALA A 441 -2.22 -15.27 -1.24
N ARG A 442 -1.67 -15.56 -0.05
CA ARG A 442 -0.24 -15.86 0.13
C ARG A 442 -0.06 -16.92 1.21
N ALA A 443 0.71 -17.95 0.88
CA ALA A 443 1.07 -19.06 1.74
C ALA A 443 2.55 -19.39 1.53
N ARG A 444 3.46 -18.59 2.10
CA ARG A 444 4.93 -18.73 1.91
C ARG A 444 5.50 -20.10 2.29
N HIS A 445 4.78 -20.87 3.11
CA HIS A 445 5.19 -22.23 3.52
C HIS A 445 4.81 -23.29 2.48
N ASP A 446 3.85 -23.00 1.60
CA ASP A 446 3.37 -23.88 0.54
C ASP A 446 2.66 -23.04 -0.53
N GLU A 447 3.42 -22.64 -1.56
CA GLU A 447 2.92 -21.77 -2.63
C GLU A 447 1.89 -22.47 -3.53
N GLN A 448 1.79 -23.81 -3.49
CA GLN A 448 0.78 -24.55 -4.27
C GLN A 448 -0.64 -24.31 -3.78
N LEU A 449 -0.80 -23.80 -2.55
CA LEU A 449 -2.09 -23.43 -1.99
C LEU A 449 -2.62 -22.10 -2.56
N GLU A 450 -1.75 -21.26 -3.12
CA GLU A 450 -2.11 -19.91 -3.54
C GLU A 450 -3.10 -19.91 -4.71
N GLY A 451 -4.14 -19.07 -4.60
CA GLY A 451 -5.25 -19.04 -5.56
C GLY A 451 -6.35 -20.08 -5.29
N LEU A 452 -6.08 -21.12 -4.49
CA LEU A 452 -7.09 -22.11 -4.13
C LEU A 452 -8.06 -21.60 -3.06
N THR A 453 -9.31 -22.04 -3.13
CA THR A 453 -10.31 -21.88 -2.07
C THR A 453 -10.17 -22.99 -1.02
N LEU A 454 -10.74 -22.79 0.18
CA LEU A 454 -10.75 -23.86 1.20
C LEU A 454 -11.39 -25.15 0.68
N VAL A 455 -12.44 -25.06 -0.14
CA VAL A 455 -13.08 -26.23 -0.76
C VAL A 455 -12.12 -26.98 -1.69
N GLN A 456 -11.34 -26.25 -2.50
CA GLN A 456 -10.36 -26.86 -3.40
C GLN A 456 -9.21 -27.51 -2.62
N VAL A 457 -8.74 -26.88 -1.55
CA VAL A 457 -7.70 -27.46 -0.68
C VAL A 457 -8.21 -28.74 0.00
N LEU A 458 -9.42 -28.73 0.57
CA LEU A 458 -10.02 -29.92 1.17
C LEU A 458 -10.21 -31.04 0.13
N GLY A 459 -10.68 -30.69 -1.07
CA GLY A 459 -10.84 -31.63 -2.19
C GLY A 459 -9.52 -32.26 -2.62
N ALA A 460 -8.46 -31.46 -2.79
CA ALA A 460 -7.13 -31.95 -3.13
C ALA A 460 -6.56 -32.89 -2.07
N ARG A 461 -6.87 -32.64 -0.78
CA ARG A 461 -6.51 -33.49 0.36
C ARG A 461 -7.46 -34.68 0.57
N ARG A 462 -8.45 -34.90 -0.32
CA ARG A 462 -9.50 -35.93 -0.21
C ARG A 462 -10.27 -35.89 1.11
N GLN A 463 -10.42 -34.70 1.70
CA GLN A 463 -11.17 -34.48 2.93
C GLN A 463 -12.62 -34.13 2.63
N LYS A 464 -13.56 -34.60 3.46
CA LYS A 464 -14.97 -34.22 3.35
C LYS A 464 -15.13 -32.71 3.51
N ILE A 465 -15.97 -32.09 2.70
CA ILE A 465 -16.31 -30.66 2.81
C ILE A 465 -17.34 -30.50 3.93
N THR A 466 -16.84 -30.24 5.14
CA THR A 466 -17.67 -30.00 6.33
C THR A 466 -17.21 -28.73 7.02
N LEU A 467 -18.09 -28.12 7.82
CA LEU A 467 -17.75 -26.95 8.63
C LEU A 467 -16.54 -27.24 9.55
N ARG A 468 -16.52 -28.42 10.17
CA ARG A 468 -15.42 -28.88 11.02
C ARG A 468 -14.08 -28.93 10.28
N ASN A 469 -14.06 -29.52 9.10
CA ASN A 469 -12.83 -29.64 8.31
C ASN A 469 -12.36 -28.27 7.78
N GLY A 470 -13.30 -27.40 7.40
CA GLY A 470 -12.99 -26.01 7.05
C GLY A 470 -12.38 -25.24 8.23
N ALA A 471 -12.93 -25.42 9.44
CA ALA A 471 -12.41 -24.80 10.65
C ALA A 471 -11.01 -25.32 11.03
N LEU A 472 -10.78 -26.63 10.94
CA LEU A 472 -9.47 -27.24 11.17
C LEU A 472 -8.42 -26.73 10.18
N LEU A 473 -8.77 -26.67 8.89
CA LEU A 473 -7.89 -26.12 7.85
C LEU A 473 -7.56 -24.65 8.12
N LEU A 474 -8.53 -23.83 8.52
CA LEU A 474 -8.26 -22.44 8.88
C LEU A 474 -7.33 -22.31 10.08
N VAL A 475 -7.50 -23.12 11.13
CA VAL A 475 -6.58 -23.13 12.28
C VAL A 475 -5.15 -23.47 11.86
N GLU A 476 -4.98 -24.43 10.96
CA GLU A 476 -3.68 -24.76 10.34
C GLU A 476 -3.10 -23.55 9.60
N LEU A 477 -3.85 -22.97 8.65
CA LEU A 477 -3.41 -21.84 7.83
C LEU A 477 -3.06 -20.61 8.67
N VAL A 478 -3.82 -20.34 9.74
CA VAL A 478 -3.49 -19.28 10.71
C VAL A 478 -2.16 -19.56 11.40
N GLY A 479 -1.91 -20.82 11.78
CA GLY A 479 -0.62 -21.26 12.33
C GLY A 479 0.56 -20.98 11.39
N HIS A 480 0.33 -20.93 10.08
CA HIS A 480 1.36 -20.59 9.09
C HIS A 480 1.38 -19.11 8.66
N GLY A 481 0.54 -18.25 9.25
CA GLY A 481 0.51 -16.83 8.93
C GLY A 481 -0.02 -16.52 7.53
N VAL A 482 -0.90 -17.38 7.00
CA VAL A 482 -1.49 -17.26 5.66
C VAL A 482 -2.36 -15.99 5.55
N THR A 483 -2.37 -15.39 4.36
CA THR A 483 -3.32 -14.34 4.00
C THR A 483 -4.35 -14.88 3.01
N GLY A 484 -5.55 -14.31 3.04
CA GLY A 484 -6.67 -14.72 2.21
C GLY A 484 -7.39 -13.55 1.54
N ILE A 485 -8.16 -13.90 0.53
CA ILE A 485 -9.20 -13.08 -0.10
C ILE A 485 -10.55 -13.63 0.38
N ASN A 486 -11.38 -12.73 0.92
CA ASN A 486 -12.62 -13.07 1.58
C ASN A 486 -13.78 -12.52 0.76
N HIS A 487 -14.42 -13.38 -0.02
CA HIS A 487 -15.55 -13.07 -0.91
C HIS A 487 -16.84 -12.95 -0.09
N THR A 488 -16.87 -11.97 0.81
CA THR A 488 -17.93 -11.78 1.81
C THR A 488 -18.53 -10.38 1.77
N LEU A 489 -18.51 -9.71 0.61
CA LEU A 489 -19.17 -8.42 0.37
C LEU A 489 -20.24 -8.56 -0.71
N ASP A 490 -21.36 -7.85 -0.56
CA ASP A 490 -22.46 -7.88 -1.52
C ASP A 490 -22.27 -6.83 -2.63
N ALA A 491 -21.70 -7.27 -3.75
CA ALA A 491 -21.48 -6.46 -4.95
C ALA A 491 -22.56 -6.65 -6.04
N ARG A 492 -23.66 -7.35 -5.74
CA ARG A 492 -24.79 -7.45 -6.67
C ARG A 492 -25.34 -6.03 -6.93
N PRO A 493 -25.87 -5.73 -8.13
CA PRO A 493 -26.39 -4.40 -8.44
C PRO A 493 -27.40 -3.86 -7.41
N GLY A 494 -27.24 -2.60 -7.01
CA GLY A 494 -28.09 -1.92 -6.02
C GLY A 494 -27.84 -2.32 -4.55
N ARG A 495 -26.83 -3.17 -4.30
CA ARG A 495 -26.52 -3.68 -2.94
C ARG A 495 -25.41 -2.88 -2.26
N ASP A 496 -24.73 -3.48 -1.30
CA ASP A 496 -23.89 -2.78 -0.32
C ASP A 496 -22.69 -2.07 -0.97
N VAL A 497 -22.00 -2.72 -1.92
CA VAL A 497 -20.86 -2.07 -2.60
C VAL A 497 -21.33 -0.85 -3.38
N ASP A 498 -22.39 -0.97 -4.18
CA ASP A 498 -22.94 0.15 -4.95
C ASP A 498 -23.42 1.28 -4.04
N ARG A 499 -24.12 0.94 -2.95
CA ARG A 499 -24.68 1.93 -2.01
C ARG A 499 -23.59 2.76 -1.34
N VAL A 500 -22.52 2.12 -0.89
CA VAL A 500 -21.38 2.82 -0.29
C VAL A 500 -20.63 3.62 -1.35
N MET A 501 -20.42 3.08 -2.56
CA MET A 501 -19.75 3.79 -3.64
C MET A 501 -20.50 5.07 -4.07
N SER A 502 -21.82 4.98 -4.19
CA SER A 502 -22.69 6.10 -4.59
C SER A 502 -22.88 7.13 -3.47
N TYR A 503 -22.60 6.78 -2.21
CA TYR A 503 -22.74 7.72 -1.11
C TYR A 503 -21.79 8.92 -1.30
N PRO A 504 -22.26 10.19 -1.20
CA PRO A 504 -21.51 11.36 -1.65
C PRO A 504 -20.11 11.50 -1.05
N HIS A 505 -19.94 11.15 0.23
CA HIS A 505 -18.70 11.34 0.98
C HIS A 505 -17.72 10.15 0.94
N THR A 506 -18.03 9.12 0.15
CA THR A 506 -17.13 7.99 -0.07
C THR A 506 -16.06 8.33 -1.10
N SER A 507 -14.80 8.30 -0.69
CA SER A 507 -13.64 8.33 -1.59
C SER A 507 -13.38 6.93 -2.16
N ILE A 508 -12.78 6.87 -3.35
CA ILE A 508 -12.30 5.60 -3.89
C ILE A 508 -10.88 5.37 -3.41
N ALA A 509 -10.62 4.19 -2.86
CA ALA A 509 -9.30 3.81 -2.38
C ALA A 509 -9.03 2.32 -2.65
N SER A 510 -7.78 1.92 -2.84
CA SER A 510 -7.48 0.56 -3.33
C SER A 510 -7.48 -0.50 -2.24
N ASP A 511 -7.03 -0.15 -1.03
CA ASP A 511 -6.60 -1.09 0.01
C ASP A 511 -5.55 -2.11 -0.52
N GLY A 512 -4.84 -1.70 -1.58
CA GLY A 512 -3.78 -2.47 -2.22
C GLY A 512 -2.43 -2.29 -1.55
N SER A 513 -1.43 -2.98 -2.07
CA SER A 513 -0.03 -2.73 -1.73
C SER A 513 0.82 -2.82 -3.00
N VAL A 514 2.13 -2.64 -2.84
CA VAL A 514 3.11 -2.88 -3.90
C VAL A 514 3.79 -4.20 -3.61
N PHE A 515 3.73 -5.11 -4.58
CA PHE A 515 4.31 -6.45 -4.49
C PHE A 515 5.29 -6.65 -5.64
N ARG A 516 6.13 -7.67 -5.52
CA ARG A 516 6.85 -8.21 -6.66
C ARG A 516 5.83 -8.70 -7.70
N PHE A 517 6.02 -8.30 -8.96
CA PHE A 517 5.13 -8.72 -10.03
C PHE A 517 5.29 -10.23 -10.29
N GLY A 518 4.18 -10.96 -10.38
CA GLY A 518 4.18 -12.41 -10.63
C GLY A 518 4.37 -13.29 -9.39
N GLU A 519 4.55 -12.71 -8.20
CA GLU A 519 4.68 -13.46 -6.94
C GLU A 519 3.40 -13.40 -6.11
N GLY A 520 2.92 -14.56 -5.67
CA GLY A 520 1.70 -14.65 -4.87
C GLY A 520 0.42 -14.63 -5.70
N ASN A 521 -0.72 -14.65 -5.00
CA ASN A 521 -2.03 -14.37 -5.58
C ASN A 521 -2.70 -13.20 -4.84
N PRO A 522 -2.14 -11.97 -4.92
CA PRO A 522 -2.69 -10.81 -4.21
C PRO A 522 -4.09 -10.46 -4.71
N HIS A 523 -4.84 -9.69 -3.92
CA HIS A 523 -6.14 -9.20 -4.35
C HIS A 523 -6.00 -8.25 -5.57
N PRO A 524 -6.85 -8.38 -6.62
CA PRO A 524 -6.74 -7.62 -7.88
C PRO A 524 -6.86 -6.09 -7.70
N ARG A 525 -7.46 -5.63 -6.60
CA ARG A 525 -7.52 -4.21 -6.17
C ARG A 525 -6.18 -3.47 -6.23
N SER A 526 -5.06 -4.18 -6.07
CA SER A 526 -3.72 -3.59 -6.16
C SER A 526 -3.32 -3.17 -7.58
N TYR A 527 -4.03 -3.64 -8.60
CA TYR A 527 -3.71 -3.43 -10.02
C TYR A 527 -4.83 -2.74 -10.81
N GLY A 528 -6.05 -2.68 -10.27
CA GLY A 528 -7.23 -2.27 -11.04
C GLY A 528 -8.26 -1.40 -10.32
N CYS A 529 -8.05 -0.97 -9.07
CA CYS A 529 -9.03 -0.17 -8.32
C CYS A 529 -9.62 1.01 -9.13
N PHE A 530 -8.79 1.97 -9.53
CA PHE A 530 -9.30 3.20 -10.17
C PHE A 530 -9.85 2.94 -11.59
N PRO A 531 -9.15 2.19 -12.47
CA PRO A 531 -9.67 1.84 -13.79
C PRO A 531 -10.93 0.97 -13.75
N ARG A 532 -11.14 0.17 -12.70
CA ARG A 532 -12.40 -0.55 -12.48
C ARG A 532 -13.56 0.40 -12.23
N VAL A 533 -13.37 1.46 -11.42
CA VAL A 533 -14.43 2.45 -11.24
C VAL A 533 -14.76 3.14 -12.56
N LEU A 534 -13.75 3.60 -13.30
CA LEU A 534 -13.95 4.32 -14.57
C LEU A 534 -14.56 3.42 -15.68
N GLY A 535 -14.06 2.20 -15.81
CA GLY A 535 -14.52 1.27 -16.84
C GLY A 535 -15.81 0.54 -16.45
N HIS A 536 -15.82 -0.15 -15.32
CA HIS A 536 -16.95 -0.98 -14.92
C HIS A 536 -18.08 -0.15 -14.31
N TYR A 537 -17.81 0.72 -13.33
CA TYR A 537 -18.86 1.41 -12.58
C TYR A 537 -19.40 2.67 -13.28
N VAL A 538 -18.55 3.43 -13.99
CA VAL A 538 -18.96 4.61 -14.76
C VAL A 538 -19.44 4.22 -16.15
N ARG A 539 -18.54 3.74 -17.03
CA ARG A 539 -18.89 3.47 -18.43
C ARG A 539 -19.92 2.35 -18.60
N ASN A 540 -19.67 1.18 -18.02
CA ASN A 540 -20.49 0.00 -18.31
C ASN A 540 -21.79 -0.03 -17.49
N ARG A 541 -21.70 0.22 -16.17
CA ARG A 541 -22.84 0.12 -15.26
C ARG A 541 -23.59 1.43 -15.04
N LYS A 542 -23.02 2.58 -15.44
CA LYS A 542 -23.62 3.92 -15.25
C LYS A 542 -24.05 4.18 -13.80
N LEU A 543 -23.34 3.62 -12.82
CA LEU A 543 -23.63 3.81 -11.40
C LEU A 543 -23.22 5.22 -10.94
N LEU A 544 -22.10 5.72 -11.48
CA LEU A 544 -21.58 7.06 -11.20
C LEU A 544 -21.43 7.83 -12.51
N GLY A 545 -21.62 9.16 -12.46
CA GLY A 545 -21.11 10.07 -13.48
C GLY A 545 -19.58 10.14 -13.48
N LEU A 546 -18.98 10.46 -14.63
CA LEU A 546 -17.52 10.51 -14.78
C LEU A 546 -16.88 11.58 -13.90
N GLU A 547 -17.49 12.76 -13.84
CA GLU A 547 -17.07 13.89 -13.01
C GLU A 547 -17.15 13.56 -11.52
N THR A 548 -18.21 12.88 -11.10
CA THR A 548 -18.37 12.39 -9.72
C THR A 548 -17.30 11.36 -9.37
N ALA A 549 -17.03 10.41 -10.26
CA ALA A 549 -15.99 9.41 -10.03
C ALA A 549 -14.60 10.06 -9.91
N ILE A 550 -14.26 11.00 -10.79
CA ILE A 550 -12.99 11.74 -10.73
C ILE A 550 -12.92 12.57 -9.44
N HIS A 551 -13.98 13.27 -9.05
CA HIS A 551 -14.03 14.02 -7.79
C HIS A 551 -13.72 13.13 -6.57
N LYS A 552 -14.33 11.93 -6.53
CA LYS A 552 -14.13 10.92 -5.47
C LYS A 552 -12.71 10.33 -5.43
N MET A 553 -11.91 10.51 -6.48
CA MET A 553 -10.52 10.06 -6.60
C MET A 553 -9.50 11.20 -6.49
N THR A 554 -9.95 12.46 -6.44
CA THR A 554 -9.07 13.64 -6.55
C THR A 554 -9.35 14.70 -5.48
N ALA A 555 -10.31 15.60 -5.69
CA ALA A 555 -10.54 16.71 -4.76
C ALA A 555 -11.13 16.26 -3.42
N LEU A 556 -12.01 15.23 -3.41
CA LEU A 556 -12.57 14.69 -2.17
C LEU A 556 -11.47 14.14 -1.25
N PRO A 557 -10.55 13.27 -1.72
CA PRO A 557 -9.43 12.82 -0.89
C PRO A 557 -8.41 13.92 -0.56
N ALA A 558 -8.13 14.85 -1.50
CA ALA A 558 -7.26 16.00 -1.21
C ALA A 558 -7.80 16.86 -0.05
N ARG A 559 -9.12 17.06 0.03
CA ARG A 559 -9.78 17.78 1.11
C ARG A 559 -9.58 17.10 2.46
N ARG A 560 -9.67 15.76 2.54
CA ARG A 560 -9.41 15.02 3.80
C ARG A 560 -7.96 15.23 4.28
N LEU A 561 -7.02 15.36 3.36
CA LEU A 561 -5.61 15.65 3.65
C LEU A 561 -5.31 17.13 3.92
N GLY A 562 -6.33 18.00 3.87
CA GLY A 562 -6.18 19.44 4.05
C GLY A 562 -5.43 20.13 2.90
N TRP A 563 -5.36 19.51 1.73
CA TRP A 563 -4.60 20.05 0.59
C TRP A 563 -5.44 21.03 -0.24
N VAL A 564 -4.84 22.17 -0.56
CA VAL A 564 -5.41 23.20 -1.44
C VAL A 564 -4.64 23.33 -2.76
N ASP A 565 -3.43 22.79 -2.82
CA ASP A 565 -2.50 22.85 -3.96
C ASP A 565 -2.54 21.58 -4.84
N ARG A 566 -3.38 20.60 -4.51
CA ARG A 566 -3.55 19.31 -5.21
C ARG A 566 -5.02 18.91 -5.34
N GLY A 567 -5.28 17.90 -6.16
CA GLY A 567 -6.60 17.30 -6.34
C GLY A 567 -7.56 18.08 -7.23
N LEU A 568 -7.13 19.19 -7.81
CA LEU A 568 -7.86 19.92 -8.85
C LEU A 568 -6.93 20.24 -10.04
N ILE A 569 -7.50 20.67 -11.16
CA ILE A 569 -6.77 21.32 -12.27
C ILE A 569 -7.09 22.81 -12.23
N ARG A 570 -6.18 23.60 -11.65
CA ARG A 570 -6.24 25.07 -11.61
C ARG A 570 -4.84 25.66 -11.70
N THR A 571 -4.72 26.87 -12.25
CA THR A 571 -3.47 27.63 -12.25
C THR A 571 -2.89 27.73 -10.84
N GLY A 572 -1.60 27.49 -10.72
CA GLY A 572 -0.86 27.49 -9.46
C GLY A 572 -0.82 26.13 -8.76
N GLN A 573 -1.66 25.15 -9.10
CA GLN A 573 -1.63 23.84 -8.45
C GLN A 573 -0.46 22.98 -8.90
N ILE A 574 -0.08 22.01 -8.07
CA ILE A 574 0.93 21.01 -8.44
C ILE A 574 0.39 20.17 -9.60
N ALA A 575 1.22 19.99 -10.62
CA ALA A 575 0.89 19.24 -11.83
C ALA A 575 0.96 17.72 -11.60
N ASP A 576 0.15 17.22 -10.67
CA ASP A 576 -0.22 15.81 -10.61
C ASP A 576 -1.41 15.59 -11.55
N LEU A 577 -1.17 14.96 -12.69
CA LEU A 577 -2.16 14.85 -13.77
C LEU A 577 -2.25 13.42 -14.30
N THR A 578 -3.45 13.00 -14.67
CA THR A 578 -3.72 11.74 -15.36
C THR A 578 -4.46 12.04 -16.66
N VAL A 579 -3.96 11.46 -17.75
CA VAL A 579 -4.61 11.50 -19.07
C VAL A 579 -4.98 10.09 -19.47
N PHE A 580 -6.25 9.85 -19.75
CA PHE A 580 -6.77 8.53 -20.07
C PHE A 580 -7.84 8.56 -21.16
N ASP A 581 -8.00 7.41 -21.82
CA ASP A 581 -9.06 7.17 -22.78
C ASP A 581 -10.28 6.56 -22.06
N SER A 582 -11.36 7.33 -21.98
CA SER A 582 -12.59 6.92 -21.30
C SER A 582 -13.30 5.75 -22.00
N ALA A 583 -13.08 5.55 -23.31
CA ALA A 583 -13.64 4.44 -24.06
C ALA A 583 -12.94 3.11 -23.74
N THR A 584 -11.64 3.14 -23.40
CA THR A 584 -10.83 1.92 -23.22
C THR A 584 -10.34 1.66 -21.81
N VAL A 585 -10.41 2.63 -20.89
CA VAL A 585 -9.95 2.46 -19.50
C VAL A 585 -10.64 1.28 -18.82
N ALA A 586 -9.84 0.37 -18.27
CA ALA A 586 -10.34 -0.85 -17.62
C ALA A 586 -9.27 -1.51 -16.73
N ASP A 587 -9.75 -2.15 -15.65
CA ASP A 587 -8.99 -3.14 -14.92
C ASP A 587 -8.84 -4.43 -15.73
N LYS A 588 -7.68 -5.10 -15.60
CA LYS A 588 -7.43 -6.42 -16.18
C LYS A 588 -7.21 -7.50 -15.12
N ALA A 589 -6.76 -7.11 -13.93
CA ALA A 589 -6.52 -8.02 -12.83
C ALA A 589 -7.82 -8.70 -12.36
N THR A 590 -7.74 -10.01 -12.20
CA THR A 590 -8.84 -10.84 -11.68
C THR A 590 -8.38 -11.59 -10.43
N PHE A 591 -9.30 -12.22 -9.70
CA PHE A 591 -8.95 -13.03 -8.51
C PHE A 591 -8.10 -14.26 -8.82
N LEU A 592 -8.13 -14.75 -10.06
CA LEU A 592 -7.34 -15.90 -10.54
C LEU A 592 -6.05 -15.48 -11.24
N LYS A 593 -6.03 -14.28 -11.82
CA LYS A 593 -4.87 -13.69 -12.50
C LYS A 593 -4.69 -12.25 -12.02
N PRO A 594 -4.16 -12.04 -10.80
CA PRO A 594 -4.13 -10.71 -10.20
C PRO A 594 -3.01 -9.83 -10.74
N HIS A 595 -1.94 -10.42 -11.28
CA HIS A 595 -0.81 -9.69 -11.86
C HIS A 595 -1.09 -9.29 -13.31
N GLN A 596 -2.06 -8.39 -13.50
CA GLN A 596 -2.37 -7.81 -14.81
C GLN A 596 -2.55 -6.31 -14.66
N HIS A 597 -1.72 -5.54 -15.35
CA HIS A 597 -1.83 -4.09 -15.33
C HIS A 597 -3.10 -3.60 -16.04
N SER A 598 -3.65 -2.51 -15.51
CA SER A 598 -4.75 -1.79 -16.14
C SER A 598 -4.37 -1.20 -17.49
N VAL A 599 -5.38 -0.93 -18.32
CA VAL A 599 -5.24 -0.33 -19.65
C VAL A 599 -6.02 0.98 -19.75
N GLY A 600 -5.76 1.76 -20.81
CA GLY A 600 -6.44 3.01 -21.12
C GLY A 600 -5.89 4.26 -20.41
N ILE A 601 -5.01 4.10 -19.41
CA ILE A 601 -4.21 5.21 -18.87
C ILE A 601 -3.04 5.47 -19.83
N LEU A 602 -2.93 6.71 -20.32
CA LEU A 602 -2.00 7.09 -21.40
C LEU A 602 -0.79 7.84 -20.85
N HIS A 603 -1.05 8.83 -19.99
CA HIS A 603 -0.03 9.65 -19.37
C HIS A 603 -0.33 9.85 -17.88
N VAL A 604 0.72 9.86 -17.08
CA VAL A 604 0.66 10.23 -15.66
C VAL A 604 1.85 11.13 -15.38
N LEU A 605 1.55 12.32 -14.86
CA LEU A 605 2.54 13.28 -14.40
C LEU A 605 2.46 13.36 -12.88
N VAL A 606 3.60 13.29 -12.22
CA VAL A 606 3.75 13.55 -10.78
C VAL A 606 4.62 14.79 -10.63
N ALA A 607 4.02 15.85 -10.09
CA ALA A 607 4.60 17.19 -10.02
C ALA A 607 5.26 17.64 -11.33
N GLY A 608 4.53 17.51 -12.45
CA GLY A 608 4.93 17.94 -13.79
C GLY A 608 5.90 17.01 -14.52
N THR A 609 6.37 15.94 -13.86
CA THR A 609 7.28 14.95 -14.47
C THR A 609 6.51 13.71 -14.91
N PHE A 610 6.69 13.27 -16.15
CA PHE A 610 6.11 12.01 -16.62
C PHE A 610 6.67 10.81 -15.87
N VAL A 611 5.79 10.07 -15.20
CA VAL A 611 6.03 8.72 -14.65
C VAL A 611 5.41 7.63 -15.53
N LEU A 612 4.43 8.00 -16.36
CA LEU A 612 3.92 7.21 -17.47
C LEU A 612 3.78 8.14 -18.68
N LYS A 613 4.32 7.79 -19.84
CA LYS A 613 4.19 8.56 -21.08
C LYS A 613 3.89 7.61 -22.24
N ASN A 614 2.84 7.87 -23.01
CA ASN A 614 2.42 7.01 -24.13
C ASN A 614 2.25 5.55 -23.70
N ARG A 615 1.66 5.31 -22.52
CA ARG A 615 1.46 3.98 -21.90
C ARG A 615 2.75 3.25 -21.46
N VAL A 616 3.92 3.88 -21.62
CA VAL A 616 5.22 3.36 -21.21
C VAL A 616 5.60 3.96 -19.86
N LEU A 617 5.95 3.11 -18.90
CA LEU A 617 6.48 3.56 -17.60
C LEU A 617 7.83 4.22 -17.82
N THR A 618 8.09 5.33 -17.14
CA THR A 618 9.41 5.98 -17.18
C THR A 618 10.23 5.60 -15.96
N ASP A 619 11.53 5.83 -16.02
CA ASP A 619 12.45 5.55 -14.92
C ASP A 619 12.45 6.67 -13.86
N ARG A 620 11.66 7.74 -14.10
CA ARG A 620 11.62 8.94 -13.26
C ARG A 620 10.86 8.68 -11.97
N ARG A 621 11.42 9.18 -10.86
CA ARG A 621 10.86 9.03 -9.52
C ARG A 621 10.68 10.38 -8.83
N PRO A 622 9.80 11.26 -9.36
CA PRO A 622 9.62 12.62 -8.86
C PRO A 622 8.82 12.69 -7.55
N GLY A 623 8.16 11.60 -7.17
CA GLY A 623 7.35 11.47 -5.97
C GLY A 623 8.17 11.69 -4.69
N ARG A 624 7.54 12.38 -3.73
CA ARG A 624 8.15 12.77 -2.46
C ARG A 624 7.22 12.44 -1.29
N PRO A 625 7.75 12.36 -0.06
CA PRO A 625 6.94 12.48 1.14
C PRO A 625 6.12 13.78 1.11
N VAL A 626 4.83 13.69 1.44
CA VAL A 626 3.90 14.81 1.53
C VAL A 626 3.13 14.73 2.86
N GLY A 627 3.16 15.82 3.62
CA GLY A 627 2.45 15.95 4.90
C GLY A 627 1.08 16.61 4.74
N LEU A 628 0.50 17.07 5.85
CA LEU A 628 -0.72 17.89 5.83
C LEU A 628 -0.46 19.21 5.08
N GLY A 629 -1.51 19.76 4.46
CA GLY A 629 -1.44 21.10 3.92
C GLY A 629 -1.13 22.10 5.04
N SER A 630 -0.38 23.16 4.74
CA SER A 630 -0.20 24.26 5.70
C SER A 630 -1.58 24.72 6.17
N PRO A 631 -1.86 24.78 7.48
CA PRO A 631 -3.12 25.35 7.94
C PRO A 631 -3.25 26.77 7.38
N PRO A 632 -4.47 27.26 7.07
CA PRO A 632 -4.67 28.65 6.74
C PRO A 632 -3.97 29.48 7.82
N ARG A 633 -3.12 30.43 7.42
CA ARG A 633 -2.50 31.38 8.35
C ARG A 633 -3.64 32.10 9.08
N GLY A 634 -3.93 31.70 10.31
CA GLY A 634 -5.12 32.21 11.00
C GLY A 634 -5.44 31.57 12.35
N ASN A 635 -4.92 30.39 12.67
CA ASN A 635 -5.00 29.83 14.03
C ASN A 635 -3.77 28.95 14.29
N ARG A 636 -2.66 29.57 14.68
CA ARG A 636 -1.72 28.93 15.59
C ARG A 636 -2.04 29.49 16.98
N PRO A 637 -2.17 28.66 18.02
CA PRO A 637 -2.23 29.15 19.38
C PRO A 637 -0.96 29.94 19.74
#